data_AF-K0XLB1-F1
#
_entry.id   AF-K0XLB1-F1
#
_cell.length_a   1.000
_cell.length_b   1.000
_cell.length_c   1.000
_cell.angle_alpha   90.00
_cell.angle_beta   90.00
_cell.angle_gamma   90.00
#
_symmetry.space_group_name_H-M   'P 1'
#
loop_
_entity.id
_entity.type
_entity.pdbx_description
1 polymer ?
#
loop_
_entity_poly.entity_id
_entity_poly.type
_entity_poly.pdbx_seq_one_letter_code
_entity_poly.pdbx_strand_id
1 'polypeptide(L)'
;MKRYIKTYFTCGLLLVGLLSACKEEDMTLGEGSVRLNVKVSDEVAVVSRAIDPGIYASMQTRIYSSKGLIRYYDRENLMPDILNLASGQYHVFVIAGDSVPAAFDTPYYTGSADFAVQSGETTSAEVKCTIANTLATVAFSPELANVVTDYKVKIFTTTGELSFTESTVDSVGYYMLNGKDRSLAWSFEGKKTDGKNYTQSGVVENVVKATKYAFTFSYNADNAATGGTFIDVKVNESTVDSTHNVVITQRPQIVGDKFDITQPLYYETNSGKEAAIWVNAATKLKNVKLSCEKFPSLGLSADSIDFLSAPEGIITEFQVKGIGAKHIYQEDKDLSNAKITLSENFVKSLPDGEYIFTIKAVDTNEKENTQVLTIVVSDAIVVTEAPARSGIWAKKATLSGTLVKETSETLSFQYRKSGSQEWISVPAVLSGTSISAEVTQLEPGTTYEYQAVAGTQASVKTITFTTEEATKLPNSSFEDWHTPDKAMVIYPQGGEMFWDSGNHGSATMNKNVTTPDETYKHSGKYSVKLQSQFVGVMGIGKFAAGNLFTGQFIGRDGTNGILDFGRTFTSRPSKLRGYIKYTPGTVDYSETDALTNGATDIGSVYIALGDWDAPVRITTKDKNLFDKNDEKIIAYGEWDLTTQTQGEDGGLLEFEIPIDYRSLTRIPNYIVIVASASKYGDYFTGSTGSTMWLDDLELIYE
;
A
#
# COMPACT_ATOMS: atom_id res chain seq x y z
N MET A 1 -21.95 -83.32 -65.41
CA MET A 1 -22.27 -81.94 -65.01
C MET A 1 -22.05 -81.79 -63.50
N LYS A 2 -21.26 -80.78 -63.12
CA LYS A 2 -20.77 -80.27 -61.80
C LYS A 2 -21.63 -80.70 -60.57
N ARG A 3 -21.19 -81.40 -59.51
CA ARG A 3 -20.07 -81.38 -58.51
C ARG A 3 -20.36 -80.61 -57.19
N TYR A 4 -20.59 -81.40 -56.11
CA TYR A 4 -20.33 -81.30 -54.64
C TYR A 4 -20.86 -80.10 -53.82
N ILE A 5 -21.36 -80.12 -52.55
CA ILE A 5 -21.54 -81.01 -51.36
C ILE A 5 -21.07 -80.24 -50.08
N LYS A 6 -21.85 -80.36 -48.96
CA LYS A 6 -21.55 -80.19 -47.51
C LYS A 6 -21.58 -78.78 -46.83
N THR A 7 -21.97 -78.53 -45.56
CA THR A 7 -22.70 -79.24 -44.45
C THR A 7 -22.42 -78.54 -43.07
N TYR A 8 -23.42 -78.50 -42.15
CA TYR A 8 -23.43 -78.31 -40.65
C TYR A 8 -22.89 -77.01 -40.00
N PHE A 9 -23.17 -76.63 -38.73
CA PHE A 9 -24.24 -76.73 -37.71
C PHE A 9 -23.63 -76.08 -36.41
N THR A 10 -24.46 -75.53 -35.52
CA THR A 10 -24.26 -75.34 -34.05
C THR A 10 -23.32 -74.29 -33.40
N CYS A 11 -23.97 -73.47 -32.56
CA CYS A 11 -23.69 -73.09 -31.15
C CYS A 11 -22.43 -72.31 -30.73
N GLY A 12 -22.65 -71.25 -29.95
CA GLY A 12 -21.74 -70.87 -28.85
C GLY A 12 -21.61 -69.39 -28.50
N LEU A 13 -22.52 -68.92 -27.64
CA LEU A 13 -22.35 -67.95 -26.53
C LEU A 13 -21.22 -66.87 -26.51
N LEU A 14 -21.68 -65.64 -26.23
CA LEU A 14 -21.25 -64.67 -25.19
C LEU A 14 -19.88 -63.94 -25.24
N LEU A 15 -20.01 -62.62 -25.03
CA LEU A 15 -19.07 -61.63 -24.48
C LEU A 15 -17.81 -61.25 -25.29
N VAL A 16 -17.89 -60.11 -25.98
CA VAL A 16 -16.73 -59.23 -26.23
C VAL A 16 -17.10 -57.82 -25.76
N GLY A 17 -16.26 -57.31 -24.86
CA GLY A 17 -16.47 -56.09 -24.08
C GLY A 17 -16.51 -54.81 -24.91
N LEU A 18 -17.19 -53.84 -24.30
CA LEU A 18 -17.15 -52.42 -24.60
C LEU A 18 -15.69 -51.93 -24.57
N LEU A 19 -15.10 -51.78 -25.75
CA LEU A 19 -13.94 -50.91 -25.96
C LEU A 19 -14.45 -49.47 -25.96
N SER A 20 -14.54 -48.87 -24.78
CA SER A 20 -14.49 -47.41 -24.68
C SER A 20 -13.07 -47.00 -25.01
N ALA A 21 -12.86 -46.55 -26.24
CA ALA A 21 -11.67 -45.83 -26.64
C ALA A 21 -11.58 -44.55 -25.79
N CYS A 22 -10.69 -44.54 -24.80
CA CYS A 22 -10.18 -43.29 -24.25
C CYS A 22 -9.49 -42.56 -25.41
N LYS A 23 -10.16 -41.52 -25.93
CA LYS A 23 -9.46 -40.44 -26.60
C LYS A 23 -8.46 -39.88 -25.59
N GLU A 24 -7.17 -40.05 -25.86
CA GLU A 24 -6.18 -39.09 -25.40
C GLU A 24 -6.64 -37.72 -25.94
N GLU A 25 -7.05 -36.83 -25.03
CA GLU A 25 -7.24 -35.43 -25.39
C GLU A 25 -5.86 -34.87 -25.77
N ASP A 26 -5.70 -34.64 -27.07
CA ASP A 26 -4.56 -33.95 -27.65
C ASP A 26 -4.25 -32.66 -26.89
N MET A 27 -2.96 -32.52 -26.59
CA MET A 27 -2.34 -31.41 -25.91
C MET A 27 -2.49 -30.09 -26.68
N THR A 28 -3.32 -29.16 -26.18
CA THR A 28 -3.15 -27.71 -26.40
C THR A 28 -3.60 -26.92 -25.16
N LEU A 29 -2.85 -27.00 -24.05
CA LEU A 29 -3.00 -26.12 -22.89
C LEU A 29 -1.62 -25.52 -22.59
N GLY A 30 -1.49 -24.21 -22.83
CA GLY A 30 -0.21 -23.51 -22.70
C GLY A 30 -0.17 -22.15 -23.39
N GLU A 31 -1.19 -21.75 -24.14
CA GLU A 31 -1.30 -20.42 -24.77
C GLU A 31 -2.42 -19.61 -24.11
N GLY A 32 -2.23 -18.30 -24.02
CA GLY A 32 -3.22 -17.31 -23.63
C GLY A 32 -3.36 -16.23 -24.70
N SER A 33 -4.45 -15.46 -24.63
CA SER A 33 -4.74 -14.39 -25.58
C SER A 33 -4.36 -13.03 -24.99
N VAL A 34 -3.84 -12.11 -25.81
CA VAL A 34 -3.41 -10.78 -25.37
C VAL A 34 -4.04 -9.71 -26.23
N ARG A 35 -4.61 -8.68 -25.58
CA ARG A 35 -5.03 -7.42 -26.18
C ARG A 35 -4.06 -6.32 -25.76
N LEU A 36 -3.30 -5.79 -26.71
CA LEU A 36 -2.40 -4.66 -26.50
C LEU A 36 -3.10 -3.35 -26.83
N ASN A 37 -3.20 -2.46 -25.85
CA ASN A 37 -3.75 -1.12 -26.00
C ASN A 37 -2.60 -0.10 -25.94
N VAL A 38 -2.21 0.46 -27.08
CA VAL A 38 -1.14 1.45 -27.14
C VAL A 38 -1.72 2.85 -27.21
N LYS A 39 -1.28 3.75 -26.33
CA LYS A 39 -1.67 5.16 -26.30
C LYS A 39 -0.44 6.05 -26.35
N VAL A 40 -0.46 7.07 -27.21
CA VAL A 40 0.54 8.15 -27.20
C VAL A 40 0.02 9.25 -26.28
N SER A 41 0.84 9.70 -25.34
CA SER A 41 0.47 10.73 -24.36
C SER A 41 0.65 12.15 -24.92
N ASP A 42 -0.31 13.02 -24.60
CA ASP A 42 -0.31 14.46 -24.86
C ASP A 42 0.20 15.28 -23.65
N GLU A 43 0.58 14.63 -22.55
CA GLU A 43 1.08 15.24 -21.31
C GLU A 43 2.52 15.74 -21.49
N VAL A 44 2.72 16.74 -22.34
CA VAL A 44 3.84 17.67 -22.20
C VAL A 44 3.25 18.89 -21.51
N ALA A 45 3.43 19.01 -20.20
CA ALA A 45 2.81 20.02 -19.32
C ALA A 45 3.08 21.50 -19.70
N VAL A 46 3.70 21.79 -20.85
CA VAL A 46 4.03 23.16 -21.30
C VAL A 46 3.85 23.36 -22.80
N VAL A 47 3.29 22.41 -23.56
CA VAL A 47 3.01 22.60 -25.00
C VAL A 47 1.67 21.95 -25.35
N SER A 48 0.58 22.71 -25.27
CA SER A 48 -0.74 22.25 -25.71
C SER A 48 -0.77 22.13 -27.25
N ARG A 49 -0.36 20.98 -27.78
CA ARG A 49 -0.66 20.59 -29.17
C ARG A 49 -1.36 19.25 -29.17
N ALA A 50 -2.46 19.16 -29.92
CA ALA A 50 -3.12 17.90 -30.21
C ALA A 50 -2.12 16.95 -30.89
N ILE A 51 -2.10 15.68 -30.48
CA ILE A 51 -1.31 14.64 -31.13
C ILE A 51 -1.75 14.55 -32.59
N ASP A 52 -0.80 14.63 -33.52
CA ASP A 52 -1.08 14.35 -34.94
C ASP A 52 -1.56 12.90 -35.07
N PRO A 53 -2.79 12.64 -35.55
CA PRO A 53 -3.28 11.29 -35.78
C PRO A 53 -2.36 10.44 -36.66
N GLY A 54 -1.54 11.08 -37.52
CA GLY A 54 -0.52 10.43 -38.34
C GLY A 54 0.57 9.73 -37.55
N ILE A 55 0.78 10.06 -36.27
CA ILE A 55 1.83 9.42 -35.44
C ILE A 55 1.61 7.91 -35.30
N TYR A 56 0.36 7.46 -35.24
CA TYR A 56 0.01 6.04 -35.13
C TYR A 56 0.39 5.26 -36.40
N ALA A 57 0.44 5.92 -37.57
CA ALA A 57 0.88 5.29 -38.82
C ALA A 57 2.39 5.00 -38.85
N SER A 58 3.17 5.66 -37.98
CA SER A 58 4.62 5.44 -37.82
C SER A 58 4.97 4.46 -36.70
N MET A 59 3.96 3.90 -36.02
CA MET A 59 4.13 3.08 -34.84
C MET A 59 4.82 1.76 -35.18
N GLN A 60 5.82 1.39 -34.39
CA GLN A 60 6.46 0.09 -34.45
C GLN A 60 6.41 -0.58 -33.08
N THR A 61 5.85 -1.78 -33.02
CA THR A 61 5.65 -2.55 -31.79
C THR A 61 6.53 -3.78 -31.83
N ARG A 62 7.39 -3.92 -30.82
CA ARG A 62 8.29 -5.06 -30.62
C ARG A 62 7.87 -5.79 -29.36
N ILE A 63 7.61 -7.09 -29.46
CA ILE A 63 7.31 -7.94 -28.31
C ILE A 63 8.48 -8.89 -28.10
N TYR A 64 9.04 -8.88 -26.90
CA TYR A 64 10.17 -9.70 -26.51
C TYR A 64 9.72 -10.75 -25.49
N SER A 65 10.28 -11.95 -25.63
CA SER A 65 10.37 -12.92 -24.54
C SER A 65 11.77 -12.90 -23.95
N SER A 66 12.04 -13.78 -23.00
CA SER A 66 13.39 -14.03 -22.47
C SER A 66 14.42 -14.42 -23.55
N LYS A 67 13.97 -14.96 -24.70
CA LYS A 67 14.82 -15.34 -25.84
C LYS A 67 15.10 -14.20 -26.82
N GLY A 68 14.53 -13.01 -26.58
CA GLY A 68 14.66 -11.86 -27.46
C GLY A 68 13.36 -11.56 -28.22
N LEU A 69 13.49 -10.89 -29.37
CA LEU A 69 12.34 -10.41 -30.15
C LEU A 69 11.55 -11.59 -30.72
N ILE A 70 10.26 -11.69 -30.37
CA ILE A 70 9.38 -12.77 -30.84
C ILE A 70 8.29 -12.30 -31.80
N ARG A 71 7.90 -11.02 -31.74
CA ARG A 71 6.95 -10.40 -32.68
C ARG A 71 7.38 -8.96 -32.98
N TYR A 72 7.16 -8.56 -34.22
CA TYR A 72 7.39 -7.20 -34.70
C TYR A 72 6.23 -6.79 -35.60
N TYR A 73 5.68 -5.61 -35.31
CA TYR A 73 4.60 -5.00 -36.06
C TYR A 73 4.98 -3.58 -36.42
N ASP A 74 4.60 -3.17 -37.63
CA ASP A 74 4.86 -1.86 -38.21
C ASP A 74 3.76 -1.52 -39.24
N ARG A 75 4.02 -0.54 -40.11
CA ARG A 75 3.09 -0.13 -41.17
C ARG A 75 2.82 -1.21 -42.23
N GLU A 76 3.72 -2.17 -42.41
CA GLU A 76 3.59 -3.25 -43.41
C GLU A 76 3.01 -4.52 -42.77
N ASN A 77 3.33 -4.76 -41.50
CA ASN A 77 2.82 -5.85 -40.69
C ASN A 77 1.98 -5.30 -39.52
N LEU A 78 0.68 -5.11 -39.75
CA LEU A 78 -0.22 -4.54 -38.75
C LEU A 78 -0.40 -5.45 -37.54
N MET A 79 -0.49 -4.84 -36.35
CA MET A 79 -0.76 -5.57 -35.12
C MET A 79 -2.19 -6.13 -35.13
N PRO A 80 -2.40 -7.43 -34.87
CA PRO A 80 -3.73 -8.00 -34.76
C PRO A 80 -4.43 -7.58 -33.46
N ASP A 81 -5.77 -7.58 -33.46
CA ASP A 81 -6.59 -7.23 -32.28
C ASP A 81 -6.35 -8.17 -31.09
N ILE A 82 -6.03 -9.45 -31.38
CA ILE A 82 -5.72 -10.47 -30.38
C ILE A 82 -4.45 -11.20 -30.80
N LEU A 83 -3.49 -11.26 -29.88
CA LEU A 83 -2.25 -12.01 -30.01
C LEU A 83 -2.34 -13.29 -29.18
N ASN A 84 -2.07 -14.44 -29.79
CA ASN A 84 -1.87 -15.67 -29.03
C ASN A 84 -0.39 -15.84 -28.73
N LEU A 85 -0.09 -15.92 -27.45
CA LEU A 85 1.26 -16.09 -26.93
C LEU A 85 1.27 -17.26 -25.95
N ALA A 86 2.39 -17.95 -25.85
CA ALA A 86 2.56 -18.97 -24.82
C ALA A 86 2.46 -18.34 -23.42
N SER A 87 2.01 -19.11 -22.45
CA SER A 87 1.96 -18.68 -21.05
C SER A 87 3.36 -18.28 -20.60
N GLY A 88 3.51 -17.04 -20.13
CA GLY A 88 4.82 -16.45 -19.83
C GLY A 88 4.76 -14.94 -19.66
N GLN A 89 5.90 -14.30 -19.40
CA GLN A 89 6.01 -12.85 -19.41
C GLN A 89 6.61 -12.34 -20.70
N TYR A 90 6.16 -11.16 -21.07
CA TYR A 90 6.61 -10.48 -22.26
C TYR A 90 6.86 -9.01 -21.95
N HIS A 91 7.80 -8.45 -22.71
CA HIS A 91 8.02 -7.02 -22.77
C HIS A 91 7.48 -6.53 -24.10
N VAL A 92 6.62 -5.52 -24.09
CA VAL A 92 6.29 -4.77 -25.30
C VAL A 92 7.04 -3.45 -25.28
N PHE A 93 7.73 -3.14 -26.37
CA PHE A 93 8.36 -1.85 -26.61
C PHE A 93 7.80 -1.25 -27.89
N VAL A 94 7.29 -0.04 -27.78
CA VAL A 94 6.69 0.72 -28.88
C VAL A 94 7.53 1.96 -29.13
N ILE A 95 7.74 2.25 -30.42
CA ILE A 95 8.25 3.53 -30.87
C ILE A 95 7.25 4.15 -31.86
N ALA A 96 7.15 5.48 -31.86
CA ALA A 96 6.34 6.21 -32.83
C ALA A 96 7.00 7.55 -33.15
N GLY A 97 6.96 7.97 -34.41
CA GLY A 97 7.63 9.15 -34.94
C GLY A 97 9.01 8.86 -35.52
N ASP A 98 9.61 9.88 -36.13
CA ASP A 98 10.91 9.76 -36.78
C ASP A 98 12.06 10.04 -35.79
N SER A 99 12.98 9.08 -35.67
CA SER A 99 14.19 9.24 -34.86
C SER A 99 15.25 10.03 -35.63
N VAL A 100 15.16 11.35 -35.58
CA VAL A 100 16.12 12.28 -36.18
C VAL A 100 16.95 13.00 -35.11
N PRO A 101 18.22 13.35 -35.36
CA PRO A 101 19.08 13.97 -34.34
C PRO A 101 18.53 15.27 -33.76
N ALA A 102 18.01 16.15 -34.63
CA ALA A 102 17.26 17.33 -34.24
C ALA A 102 16.29 17.75 -35.34
N ALA A 103 15.07 18.13 -34.97
CA ALA A 103 14.07 18.66 -35.89
C ALA A 103 13.06 19.59 -35.19
N PHE A 104 12.48 20.50 -35.96
CA PHE A 104 11.28 21.21 -35.55
C PHE A 104 10.06 20.32 -35.81
N ASP A 105 9.11 20.29 -34.87
CA ASP A 105 7.79 19.67 -35.03
C ASP A 105 7.77 18.16 -35.37
N THR A 106 8.85 17.43 -35.08
CA THR A 106 8.97 15.98 -35.31
C THR A 106 9.20 15.25 -33.97
N PRO A 107 8.16 15.05 -33.15
CA PRO A 107 8.30 14.35 -31.88
C PRO A 107 8.52 12.84 -32.10
N TYR A 108 9.40 12.28 -31.29
CA TYR A 108 9.70 10.85 -31.19
C TYR A 108 9.22 10.34 -29.84
N TYR A 109 8.36 9.34 -29.87
CA TYR A 109 7.74 8.74 -28.70
C TYR A 109 8.25 7.32 -28.49
N THR A 110 8.37 6.95 -27.23
CA THR A 110 8.64 5.57 -26.83
C THR A 110 7.71 5.18 -25.69
N GLY A 111 7.20 3.96 -25.71
CA GLY A 111 6.45 3.39 -24.61
C GLY A 111 6.87 1.95 -24.40
N SER A 112 6.73 1.46 -23.18
CA SER A 112 6.87 0.03 -22.94
C SER A 112 5.96 -0.41 -21.82
N ALA A 113 5.69 -1.71 -21.77
CA ALA A 113 5.03 -2.35 -20.65
C ALA A 113 5.48 -3.80 -20.55
N ASP A 114 5.46 -4.31 -19.32
CA ASP A 114 5.60 -5.73 -19.05
C ASP A 114 4.19 -6.32 -18.89
N PHE A 115 3.97 -7.53 -19.43
CA PHE A 115 2.69 -8.20 -19.28
C PHE A 115 2.82 -9.72 -19.19
N ALA A 116 1.90 -10.30 -18.42
CA ALA A 116 1.78 -11.73 -18.19
C ALA A 116 0.81 -12.36 -19.18
N VAL A 117 1.05 -13.60 -19.57
CA VAL A 117 0.10 -14.43 -20.30
C VAL A 117 -0.11 -15.70 -19.49
N GLN A 118 -1.38 -15.98 -19.17
CA GLN A 118 -1.78 -17.21 -18.49
C GLN A 118 -2.53 -18.11 -19.47
N SER A 119 -2.30 -19.41 -19.37
CA SER A 119 -2.96 -20.39 -20.24
C SER A 119 -4.49 -20.29 -20.12
N GLY A 120 -5.17 -20.12 -21.25
CA GLY A 120 -6.64 -20.06 -21.32
C GLY A 120 -7.27 -18.72 -20.89
N GLU A 121 -6.47 -17.75 -20.44
CA GLU A 121 -6.95 -16.41 -20.08
C GLU A 121 -6.73 -15.39 -21.20
N THR A 122 -7.48 -14.28 -21.13
CA THR A 122 -7.24 -13.10 -21.96
C THR A 122 -6.63 -11.98 -21.12
N THR A 123 -5.40 -11.59 -21.42
CA THR A 123 -4.73 -10.46 -20.78
C THR A 123 -4.92 -9.18 -21.58
N SER A 124 -5.27 -8.09 -20.91
CA SER A 124 -5.21 -6.75 -21.50
C SER A 124 -3.99 -6.01 -20.96
N ALA A 125 -3.13 -5.51 -21.84
CA ALA A 125 -1.93 -4.77 -21.48
C ALA A 125 -1.94 -3.40 -22.14
N GLU A 126 -1.66 -2.36 -21.36
CA GLU A 126 -1.68 -0.96 -21.81
C GLU A 126 -0.25 -0.42 -21.90
N VAL A 127 0.07 0.22 -23.02
CA VAL A 127 1.38 0.84 -23.28
C VAL A 127 1.19 2.34 -23.45
N LYS A 128 1.62 3.12 -22.46
CA LYS A 128 1.66 4.59 -22.55
C LYS A 128 2.99 5.00 -23.18
N CYS A 129 2.95 5.58 -24.37
CA CYS A 129 4.12 6.15 -25.05
C CYS A 129 4.27 7.62 -24.67
N THR A 130 5.42 7.99 -24.11
CA THR A 130 5.78 9.37 -23.79
C THR A 130 6.90 9.85 -24.71
N ILE A 131 7.13 11.16 -24.72
CA ILE A 131 8.16 11.76 -25.56
C ILE A 131 9.55 11.31 -25.12
N ALA A 132 10.40 10.93 -26.08
CA ALA A 132 11.77 10.50 -25.83
C ALA A 132 12.80 11.60 -26.13
N ASN A 133 12.43 12.61 -26.92
CA ASN A 133 13.32 13.75 -27.20
C ASN A 133 13.58 14.57 -25.93
N THR A 134 14.74 15.20 -25.88
CA THR A 134 14.93 16.40 -25.05
C THR A 134 14.42 17.60 -25.84
N LEU A 135 13.63 18.47 -25.21
CA LEU A 135 12.98 19.60 -25.87
C LEU A 135 13.73 20.89 -25.55
N ALA A 136 13.83 21.79 -26.51
CA ALA A 136 14.27 23.17 -26.27
C ALA A 136 13.29 24.17 -26.88
N THR A 137 13.02 25.25 -26.14
CA THR A 137 12.30 26.43 -26.65
C THR A 137 13.13 27.67 -26.40
N VAL A 138 13.04 28.65 -27.29
CA VAL A 138 13.78 29.91 -27.20
C VAL A 138 12.80 31.06 -27.08
N ALA A 139 13.10 32.01 -26.19
CA ALA A 139 12.42 33.29 -26.10
C ALA A 139 13.43 34.43 -26.11
N PHE A 140 13.14 35.50 -26.84
CA PHE A 140 13.93 36.73 -26.85
C PHE A 140 13.19 37.81 -26.08
N SER A 141 13.86 38.47 -25.13
CA SER A 141 13.23 39.58 -24.41
C SER A 141 13.08 40.80 -25.32
N PRO A 142 11.99 41.59 -25.22
CA PRO A 142 11.76 42.73 -26.11
C PRO A 142 12.89 43.76 -26.11
N GLU A 143 13.60 43.90 -24.99
CA GLU A 143 14.70 44.86 -24.84
C GLU A 143 15.92 44.51 -25.70
N LEU A 144 16.07 43.25 -26.11
CA LEU A 144 17.18 42.80 -26.95
C LEU A 144 17.17 43.46 -28.34
N ALA A 145 15.99 43.72 -28.89
CA ALA A 145 15.83 44.39 -30.18
C ALA A 145 16.36 45.83 -30.21
N ASN A 146 16.50 46.48 -29.04
CA ASN A 146 17.05 47.83 -28.93
C ASN A 146 18.58 47.87 -29.07
N VAL A 147 19.25 46.73 -28.92
CA VAL A 147 20.72 46.65 -28.83
C VAL A 147 21.34 45.71 -29.86
N VAL A 148 20.57 44.74 -30.37
CA VAL A 148 21.01 43.76 -31.38
C VAL A 148 19.91 43.56 -32.43
N THR A 149 20.30 43.47 -33.70
CA THR A 149 19.47 43.17 -34.86
C THR A 149 19.99 41.92 -35.58
N ASP A 150 19.21 41.34 -36.50
CA ASP A 150 19.57 40.13 -37.25
C ASP A 150 20.01 38.94 -36.36
N TYR A 151 19.41 38.79 -35.18
CA TYR A 151 19.85 37.76 -34.23
C TYR A 151 19.24 36.39 -34.47
N LYS A 152 20.03 35.35 -34.17
CA LYS A 152 19.62 33.94 -34.15
C LYS A 152 20.31 33.21 -33.01
N VAL A 153 19.67 32.16 -32.53
CA VAL A 153 20.25 31.23 -31.56
C VAL A 153 20.30 29.85 -32.18
N LYS A 154 21.47 29.26 -32.26
CA LYS A 154 21.63 27.84 -32.54
C LYS A 154 21.64 27.07 -31.23
N ILE A 155 20.82 26.04 -31.10
CA ILE A 155 20.93 25.04 -30.03
C ILE A 155 21.33 23.72 -30.69
N PHE A 156 22.30 23.02 -30.10
CA PHE A 156 22.89 21.85 -30.72
C PHE A 156 23.43 20.83 -29.72
N THR A 157 23.43 19.58 -30.15
CA THR A 157 24.14 18.45 -29.54
C THR A 157 25.33 18.09 -30.44
N THR A 158 26.05 17.02 -30.12
CA THR A 158 27.10 16.47 -30.98
C THR A 158 26.57 16.00 -32.34
N THR A 159 25.27 15.69 -32.43
CA THR A 159 24.67 14.98 -33.59
C THR A 159 23.57 15.76 -34.31
N GLY A 160 23.00 16.81 -33.71
CA GLY A 160 21.94 17.60 -34.32
C GLY A 160 21.96 19.06 -33.86
N GLU A 161 21.54 19.97 -34.74
CA GLU A 161 21.46 21.41 -34.46
C GLU A 161 20.18 22.01 -35.04
N LEU A 162 19.59 22.97 -34.33
CA LEU A 162 18.50 23.80 -34.85
C LEU A 162 18.80 25.28 -34.61
N SER A 163 18.40 26.12 -35.57
CA SER A 163 18.54 27.57 -35.48
C SER A 163 17.19 28.23 -35.25
N PHE A 164 17.04 28.87 -34.10
CA PHE A 164 15.91 29.71 -33.71
C PHE A 164 16.15 31.13 -34.21
N THR A 165 15.24 31.60 -35.04
CA THR A 165 15.18 32.96 -35.60
C THR A 165 13.83 33.57 -35.21
N GLU A 166 13.56 34.82 -35.56
CA GLU A 166 12.21 35.40 -35.38
C GLU A 166 11.10 34.54 -36.00
N SER A 167 11.38 33.88 -37.12
CA SER A 167 10.40 33.02 -37.80
C SER A 167 10.17 31.65 -37.15
N THR A 168 11.05 31.23 -36.24
CA THR A 168 11.04 29.89 -35.61
C THR A 168 11.10 29.92 -34.09
N VAL A 169 10.99 31.11 -33.47
CA VAL A 169 11.05 31.30 -32.01
C VAL A 169 9.88 30.62 -31.29
N ASP A 170 8.72 30.53 -31.95
CA ASP A 170 7.53 29.85 -31.42
C ASP A 170 7.55 28.32 -31.63
N SER A 171 8.58 27.80 -32.31
CA SER A 171 8.74 26.36 -32.55
C SER A 171 9.37 25.65 -31.34
N VAL A 172 9.04 24.37 -31.19
CA VAL A 172 9.71 23.48 -30.24
C VAL A 172 10.79 22.70 -30.99
N GLY A 173 12.03 22.79 -30.51
CA GLY A 173 13.12 21.97 -31.01
C GLY A 173 13.16 20.62 -30.29
N TYR A 174 13.11 19.52 -31.04
CA TYR A 174 13.19 18.16 -30.53
C TYR A 174 14.59 17.62 -30.80
N TYR A 175 15.33 17.23 -29.75
CA TYR A 175 16.69 16.73 -29.84
C TYR A 175 16.76 15.29 -29.34
N MET A 176 17.37 14.40 -30.12
CA MET A 176 17.67 13.05 -29.70
C MET A 176 19.06 13.01 -29.04
N LEU A 177 19.10 12.80 -27.73
CA LEU A 177 20.35 12.57 -27.02
C LEU A 177 20.82 11.14 -27.28
N ASN A 178 22.00 10.98 -27.90
CA ASN A 178 22.66 9.69 -27.91
C ASN A 178 23.13 9.35 -26.48
N GLY A 179 23.36 8.08 -26.15
CA GLY A 179 23.74 7.67 -24.77
C GLY A 179 25.03 8.27 -24.22
N LYS A 180 25.79 9.04 -25.01
CA LYS A 180 27.02 9.74 -24.63
C LYS A 180 26.83 11.26 -24.49
N ASP A 181 25.82 11.84 -25.15
CA ASP A 181 25.50 13.26 -25.09
C ASP A 181 24.84 13.58 -23.74
N ARG A 182 25.49 14.44 -22.96
CA ARG A 182 24.97 14.95 -21.68
C ARG A 182 24.81 16.46 -21.69
N SER A 183 24.81 17.10 -22.86
CA SER A 183 24.72 18.55 -22.93
C SER A 183 23.89 19.08 -24.09
N LEU A 184 23.26 20.23 -23.88
CA LEU A 184 22.74 21.10 -24.93
C LEU A 184 23.62 22.35 -25.00
N ALA A 185 24.39 22.48 -26.08
CA ALA A 185 25.17 23.66 -26.35
C ALA A 185 24.33 24.70 -27.11
N TRP A 186 24.64 25.98 -26.93
CA TRP A 186 23.99 27.04 -27.66
C TRP A 186 24.98 28.11 -28.11
N SER A 187 24.68 28.75 -29.24
CA SER A 187 25.40 29.91 -29.76
C SER A 187 24.44 30.97 -30.26
N PHE A 188 24.49 32.14 -29.65
CA PHE A 188 23.84 33.36 -30.09
C PHE A 188 24.73 34.09 -31.09
N GLU A 189 24.16 34.54 -32.20
CA GLU A 189 24.78 35.43 -33.18
C GLU A 189 23.84 36.60 -33.47
N GLY A 190 24.35 37.83 -33.55
CA GLY A 190 23.58 39.00 -33.98
C GLY A 190 24.47 40.21 -34.29
N LYS A 191 23.88 41.31 -34.78
CA LYS A 191 24.58 42.57 -35.08
C LYS A 191 24.22 43.66 -34.09
N LYS A 192 25.22 44.26 -33.44
CA LYS A 192 25.02 45.43 -32.58
C LYS A 192 24.55 46.63 -33.39
N THR A 193 23.99 47.62 -32.71
CA THR A 193 23.55 48.89 -33.33
C THR A 193 24.70 49.67 -34.00
N ASP A 194 25.97 49.41 -33.65
CA ASP A 194 27.16 49.97 -34.33
C ASP A 194 27.58 49.18 -35.59
N GLY A 195 26.79 48.18 -36.00
CA GLY A 195 27.01 47.34 -37.18
C GLY A 195 28.01 46.20 -36.98
N LYS A 196 28.61 46.04 -35.79
CA LYS A 196 29.56 44.95 -35.53
C LYS A 196 28.85 43.65 -35.15
N ASN A 197 29.42 42.54 -35.61
CA ASN A 197 28.95 41.20 -35.24
C ASN A 197 29.21 40.93 -33.76
N TYR A 198 28.26 40.27 -33.11
CA TYR A 198 28.33 39.80 -31.73
C TYR A 198 27.99 38.32 -31.67
N THR A 199 28.79 37.57 -30.92
CA THR A 199 28.58 36.14 -30.68
C THR A 199 28.77 35.81 -29.22
N GLN A 200 27.88 34.98 -28.67
CA GLN A 200 28.01 34.42 -27.33
C GLN A 200 27.61 32.94 -27.37
N SER A 201 28.28 32.10 -26.61
CA SER A 201 27.98 30.67 -26.54
C SER A 201 27.98 30.18 -25.10
N GLY A 202 27.27 29.09 -24.86
CA GLY A 202 27.23 28.42 -23.57
C GLY A 202 26.82 26.97 -23.71
N VAL A 203 26.79 26.27 -22.58
CA VAL A 203 26.42 24.86 -22.51
C VAL A 203 25.55 24.61 -21.28
N VAL A 204 24.47 23.85 -21.45
CA VAL A 204 23.71 23.25 -20.36
C VAL A 204 24.22 21.83 -20.20
N GLU A 205 24.87 21.56 -19.08
CA GLU A 205 25.40 20.23 -18.77
C GLU A 205 24.37 19.36 -18.03
N ASN A 206 24.60 18.05 -18.03
CA ASN A 206 23.76 17.04 -17.38
C ASN A 206 22.30 17.05 -17.83
N VAL A 207 22.05 17.37 -19.11
CA VAL A 207 20.68 17.36 -19.64
C VAL A 207 20.08 15.95 -19.57
N VAL A 208 18.81 15.90 -19.22
CA VAL A 208 18.03 14.68 -19.06
C VAL A 208 17.20 14.44 -20.32
N LYS A 209 17.04 13.17 -20.69
CA LYS A 209 16.13 12.75 -21.78
C LYS A 209 14.69 13.06 -21.38
N ALA A 210 13.82 13.30 -22.36
CA ALA A 210 12.42 13.66 -22.09
C ALA A 210 12.31 14.83 -21.12
N THR A 211 13.10 15.89 -21.29
CA THR A 211 13.02 17.08 -20.44
C THR A 211 12.99 18.31 -21.32
N LYS A 212 12.18 19.30 -20.96
CA LYS A 212 12.11 20.59 -21.65
C LYS A 212 13.04 21.60 -20.99
N TYR A 213 13.89 22.22 -21.80
CA TYR A 213 14.78 23.32 -21.43
C TYR A 213 14.34 24.61 -22.15
N ALA A 214 13.79 25.56 -21.40
CA ALA A 214 13.33 26.84 -21.96
C ALA A 214 14.42 27.92 -21.81
N PHE A 215 15.04 28.29 -22.93
CA PHE A 215 16.08 29.32 -23.02
C PHE A 215 15.44 30.70 -23.18
N THR A 216 15.78 31.63 -22.31
CA THR A 216 15.40 33.05 -22.43
C THR A 216 16.65 33.89 -22.58
N PHE A 217 16.75 34.65 -23.66
CA PHE A 217 17.86 35.55 -23.95
C PHE A 217 17.42 36.98 -23.69
N SER A 218 18.07 37.67 -22.75
CA SER A 218 17.73 39.04 -22.35
C SER A 218 18.96 39.95 -22.33
N TYR A 219 18.70 41.25 -22.48
CA TYR A 219 19.73 42.27 -22.32
C TYR A 219 19.71 42.86 -20.90
N ASN A 220 20.88 42.93 -20.26
CA ASN A 220 21.04 43.59 -18.95
C ASN A 220 22.06 44.74 -19.06
N ALA A 221 21.57 45.98 -18.94
CA ALA A 221 22.37 47.19 -19.08
C ALA A 221 23.43 47.38 -17.97
N ASP A 222 23.17 46.88 -16.76
CA ASP A 222 24.06 47.05 -15.61
C ASP A 222 25.30 46.14 -15.70
N ASN A 223 25.13 44.91 -16.23
CA ASN A 223 26.23 43.98 -16.50
C ASN A 223 27.14 44.46 -17.64
N ALA A 224 26.57 45.10 -18.66
CA ALA A 224 27.34 45.66 -19.77
C ALA A 224 28.21 46.87 -19.35
N ALA A 225 27.79 47.63 -18.34
CA ALA A 225 28.52 48.80 -17.82
C ALA A 225 29.69 48.45 -16.88
N THR A 226 29.70 47.26 -16.29
CA THR A 226 30.70 46.79 -15.30
C THR A 226 31.68 45.76 -15.85
N GLY A 227 31.64 45.45 -17.15
CA GLY A 227 32.53 44.48 -17.80
C GLY A 227 32.06 43.02 -17.74
N GLY A 228 30.78 42.78 -17.41
CA GLY A 228 30.13 41.47 -17.44
C GLY A 228 29.66 41.03 -18.85
N THR A 229 28.92 39.93 -18.92
CA THR A 229 28.39 39.36 -20.19
C THR A 229 27.27 40.24 -20.77
N PHE A 230 27.28 40.43 -22.09
CA PHE A 230 26.38 41.36 -22.82
C PHE A 230 24.95 40.83 -22.98
N ILE A 231 24.75 39.51 -23.01
CA ILE A 231 23.43 38.85 -23.00
C ILE A 231 23.37 37.93 -21.77
N ASP A 232 22.27 38.02 -21.03
CA ASP A 232 21.93 37.09 -19.96
C ASP A 232 21.07 35.95 -20.51
N VAL A 233 21.36 34.72 -20.10
CA VAL A 233 20.68 33.52 -20.60
C VAL A 233 20.16 32.71 -19.43
N LYS A 234 18.84 32.67 -19.31
CA LYS A 234 18.14 31.86 -18.30
C LYS A 234 17.62 30.59 -18.94
N VAL A 235 17.88 29.44 -18.32
CA VAL A 235 17.35 28.14 -18.74
C VAL A 235 16.46 27.59 -17.63
N ASN A 236 15.17 27.39 -17.91
CA ASN A 236 14.24 26.73 -16.99
C ASN A 236 14.04 25.27 -17.42
N GLU A 237 14.21 24.34 -16.48
CA GLU A 237 14.02 22.91 -16.69
C GLU A 237 12.62 22.46 -16.22
N SER A 238 11.97 21.59 -16.98
CA SER A 238 10.74 20.90 -16.58
C SER A 238 10.76 19.46 -17.12
N THR A 239 10.61 18.49 -16.22
CA THR A 239 10.69 17.05 -16.54
C THR A 239 9.47 16.61 -17.35
N VAL A 240 9.71 15.72 -18.31
CA VAL A 240 8.68 14.91 -18.97
C VAL A 240 8.95 13.45 -18.59
N ASP A 241 7.92 12.74 -18.17
CA ASP A 241 8.09 11.38 -17.63
C ASP A 241 8.76 10.46 -18.66
N SER A 242 9.97 9.98 -18.35
CA SER A 242 10.58 8.86 -19.08
C SER A 242 11.42 7.99 -18.13
N THR A 243 11.13 6.69 -18.13
CA THR A 243 11.96 5.66 -17.50
C THR A 243 11.96 4.44 -18.39
N HIS A 244 13.13 3.94 -18.83
CA HIS A 244 13.27 2.55 -19.31
C HIS A 244 14.70 2.01 -19.14
N ASN A 245 14.80 0.91 -18.41
CA ASN A 245 15.72 -0.21 -18.62
C ASN A 245 14.97 -1.46 -18.10
N VAL A 246 14.86 -2.54 -18.90
CA VAL A 246 14.21 -3.79 -18.47
C VAL A 246 15.01 -5.00 -18.88
N VAL A 247 15.20 -5.92 -17.93
CA VAL A 247 15.55 -7.33 -18.14
C VAL A 247 14.42 -8.15 -17.52
N ILE A 248 13.53 -8.74 -18.32
CA ILE A 248 12.46 -9.62 -17.82
C ILE A 248 12.95 -11.06 -17.78
N THR A 249 12.89 -11.69 -16.61
CA THR A 249 13.03 -13.15 -16.47
C THR A 249 12.09 -13.63 -15.37
N GLN A 250 11.03 -14.38 -15.73
CA GLN A 250 10.06 -14.89 -14.75
C GLN A 250 10.35 -16.31 -14.30
N ARG A 251 9.91 -16.62 -13.09
CA ARG A 251 10.00 -17.95 -12.47
C ARG A 251 8.90 -18.90 -12.96
N PRO A 252 9.11 -20.22 -12.90
CA PRO A 252 8.06 -21.21 -13.18
C PRO A 252 6.77 -20.95 -12.40
N GLN A 253 5.61 -21.22 -12.99
CA GLN A 253 4.30 -21.12 -12.34
C GLN A 253 3.87 -22.52 -11.87
N ILE A 254 3.35 -22.62 -10.64
CA ILE A 254 2.90 -23.89 -10.02
C ILE A 254 1.45 -23.73 -9.60
N VAL A 255 0.53 -24.55 -10.12
CA VAL A 255 -0.92 -24.44 -9.87
C VAL A 255 -1.55 -25.81 -9.66
N GLY A 256 -2.61 -25.87 -8.84
CA GLY A 256 -3.41 -27.09 -8.65
C GLY A 256 -4.33 -27.37 -9.83
N ASP A 257 -4.50 -28.64 -10.19
CA ASP A 257 -5.45 -29.07 -11.22
C ASP A 257 -6.87 -29.11 -10.65
N LYS A 258 -7.67 -28.08 -10.96
CA LYS A 258 -9.08 -27.91 -10.50
C LYS A 258 -9.25 -27.70 -8.98
N PHE A 259 -8.20 -27.28 -8.28
CA PHE A 259 -8.26 -26.83 -6.89
C PHE A 259 -7.29 -25.68 -6.66
N ASP A 260 -7.59 -24.87 -5.64
CA ASP A 260 -6.67 -23.83 -5.17
C ASP A 260 -5.57 -24.48 -4.34
N ILE A 261 -4.34 -24.50 -4.86
CA ILE A 261 -3.18 -25.13 -4.20
C ILE A 261 -2.81 -24.43 -2.87
N THR A 262 -3.28 -23.21 -2.64
CA THR A 262 -3.03 -22.47 -1.40
C THR A 262 -3.96 -22.88 -0.26
N GLN A 263 -5.05 -23.59 -0.55
CA GLN A 263 -6.01 -24.09 0.45
C GLN A 263 -5.72 -25.56 0.79
N PRO A 264 -5.85 -25.98 2.06
CA PRO A 264 -5.70 -27.38 2.41
C PRO A 264 -6.77 -28.28 1.77
N LEU A 265 -6.38 -29.46 1.33
CA LEU A 265 -7.31 -30.51 0.92
C LEU A 265 -7.62 -31.41 2.12
N TYR A 266 -8.91 -31.58 2.44
CA TYR A 266 -9.37 -32.39 3.57
C TYR A 266 -9.94 -33.73 3.12
N TYR A 267 -9.51 -34.80 3.79
CA TYR A 267 -10.01 -36.16 3.56
C TYR A 267 -10.26 -36.90 4.88
N GLU A 268 -11.28 -37.77 4.90
CA GLU A 268 -11.48 -38.72 6.01
C GLU A 268 -10.39 -39.80 5.99
N THR A 269 -10.18 -40.47 7.11
CA THR A 269 -9.26 -41.61 7.15
C THR A 269 -9.69 -42.67 6.13
N ASN A 270 -8.73 -43.20 5.35
CA ASN A 270 -8.98 -44.14 4.25
C ASN A 270 -9.79 -43.57 3.06
N SER A 271 -9.97 -42.24 2.97
CA SER A 271 -10.62 -41.53 1.86
C SER A 271 -9.64 -40.58 1.17
N GLY A 272 -9.94 -40.15 -0.06
CA GLY A 272 -9.00 -39.41 -0.89
C GLY A 272 -9.43 -39.31 -2.35
N LYS A 273 -9.01 -38.25 -3.03
CA LYS A 273 -9.04 -38.10 -4.49
C LYS A 273 -7.63 -37.84 -5.01
N GLU A 274 -7.40 -38.08 -6.29
CA GLU A 274 -6.14 -37.70 -6.95
C GLU A 274 -5.91 -36.18 -6.81
N ALA A 275 -4.69 -35.80 -6.45
CA ALA A 275 -4.23 -34.41 -6.47
C ALA A 275 -3.15 -34.25 -7.54
N ALA A 276 -3.44 -33.44 -8.56
CA ALA A 276 -2.50 -33.14 -9.62
C ALA A 276 -2.07 -31.66 -9.59
N ILE A 277 -0.79 -31.41 -9.90
CA ILE A 277 -0.17 -30.09 -9.86
C ILE A 277 0.51 -29.84 -11.22
N TRP A 278 0.20 -28.71 -11.83
CA TRP A 278 0.85 -28.25 -13.07
C TRP A 278 1.99 -27.31 -12.76
N VAL A 279 3.13 -27.54 -13.42
CA VAL A 279 4.31 -26.69 -13.42
C VAL A 279 4.55 -26.20 -14.84
N ASN A 280 4.40 -24.90 -15.06
CA ASN A 280 4.55 -24.26 -16.37
C ASN A 280 5.75 -23.31 -16.33
N ALA A 281 6.65 -23.41 -17.30
CA ALA A 281 7.80 -22.50 -17.41
C ALA A 281 8.00 -22.02 -18.84
N ALA A 282 8.39 -20.75 -18.96
CA ALA A 282 8.66 -20.07 -20.24
C ALA A 282 10.01 -20.45 -20.86
N THR A 283 10.82 -21.24 -20.15
CA THR A 283 12.01 -21.91 -20.68
C THR A 283 12.03 -23.36 -20.21
N LYS A 284 12.96 -24.17 -20.75
CA LYS A 284 13.13 -25.57 -20.34
C LYS A 284 13.29 -25.69 -18.83
N LEU A 285 12.51 -26.57 -18.19
CA LEU A 285 12.70 -26.89 -16.78
C LEU A 285 14.01 -27.64 -16.56
N LYS A 286 14.81 -27.16 -15.61
CA LYS A 286 16.03 -27.82 -15.09
C LYS A 286 15.70 -28.74 -13.92
N ASN A 287 14.69 -28.39 -13.13
CA ASN A 287 14.31 -29.09 -11.89
C ASN A 287 12.79 -29.06 -11.72
N VAL A 288 12.21 -30.20 -11.32
CA VAL A 288 10.84 -30.30 -10.81
C VAL A 288 10.88 -31.18 -9.58
N LYS A 289 11.07 -30.54 -8.42
CA LYS A 289 11.26 -31.20 -7.13
C LYS A 289 9.97 -31.23 -6.32
N LEU A 290 9.65 -32.39 -5.77
CA LEU A 290 8.63 -32.60 -4.76
C LEU A 290 9.29 -33.06 -3.46
N SER A 291 8.96 -32.41 -2.34
CA SER A 291 9.47 -32.75 -1.01
C SER A 291 8.33 -32.91 -0.01
N CYS A 292 8.48 -33.87 0.91
CA CYS A 292 7.63 -34.00 2.09
C CYS A 292 8.43 -34.70 3.19
N GLU A 293 8.56 -34.08 4.37
CA GLU A 293 9.32 -34.63 5.49
C GLU A 293 8.79 -35.98 5.98
N LYS A 294 7.51 -36.29 5.70
CA LYS A 294 6.86 -37.55 6.06
C LYS A 294 7.02 -38.67 5.03
N PHE A 295 7.67 -38.45 3.88
CA PHE A 295 7.88 -39.52 2.91
C PHE A 295 8.58 -40.76 3.49
N PRO A 296 9.63 -40.64 4.34
CA PRO A 296 10.24 -41.80 4.98
C PRO A 296 9.29 -42.61 5.87
N SER A 297 8.40 -41.95 6.62
CA SER A 297 7.40 -42.65 7.44
C SER A 297 6.29 -43.30 6.60
N LEU A 298 6.11 -42.86 5.35
CA LEU A 298 5.24 -43.48 4.35
C LEU A 298 5.95 -44.61 3.56
N GLY A 299 7.19 -44.92 3.91
CA GLY A 299 7.98 -46.02 3.35
C GLY A 299 8.62 -45.70 2.00
N LEU A 300 9.02 -44.44 1.78
CA LEU A 300 9.89 -44.02 0.69
C LEU A 300 11.33 -43.85 1.20
N SER A 301 12.31 -44.09 0.34
CA SER A 301 13.74 -44.04 0.68
C SER A 301 14.29 -42.62 0.86
N ALA A 302 13.58 -41.60 0.39
CA ALA A 302 13.98 -40.19 0.45
C ALA A 302 12.81 -39.28 0.85
N ASP A 303 13.13 -38.14 1.44
CA ASP A 303 12.19 -37.06 1.79
C ASP A 303 11.81 -36.17 0.59
N SER A 304 12.44 -36.39 -0.56
CA SER A 304 12.23 -35.60 -1.76
C SER A 304 12.69 -36.32 -3.03
N ILE A 305 12.15 -35.87 -4.16
CA ILE A 305 12.48 -36.35 -5.50
C ILE A 305 12.51 -35.19 -6.50
N ASP A 306 13.53 -35.13 -7.35
CA ASP A 306 13.51 -34.29 -8.57
C ASP A 306 13.17 -35.17 -9.77
N PHE A 307 11.98 -35.01 -10.33
CA PHE A 307 11.49 -35.86 -11.41
C PHE A 307 12.28 -35.72 -12.71
N LEU A 308 13.07 -34.66 -12.88
CA LEU A 308 13.88 -34.45 -14.09
C LEU A 308 15.30 -34.99 -13.98
N SER A 309 15.79 -35.26 -12.76
CA SER A 309 17.19 -35.66 -12.54
C SER A 309 17.40 -36.86 -11.62
N ALA A 310 16.36 -37.36 -10.94
CA ALA A 310 16.48 -38.49 -10.03
C ALA A 310 16.86 -39.79 -10.78
N PRO A 311 17.60 -40.71 -10.13
CA PRO A 311 17.86 -42.04 -10.70
C PRO A 311 16.56 -42.81 -10.98
N GLU A 312 16.54 -43.60 -12.05
CA GLU A 312 15.35 -44.35 -12.50
C GLU A 312 14.77 -45.27 -11.40
N GLY A 313 15.63 -45.85 -10.55
CA GLY A 313 15.19 -46.66 -9.41
C GLY A 313 14.38 -45.86 -8.38
N ILE A 314 14.77 -44.62 -8.09
CA ILE A 314 14.05 -43.73 -7.17
C ILE A 314 12.74 -43.25 -7.81
N ILE A 315 12.75 -42.91 -9.10
CA ILE A 315 11.53 -42.56 -9.84
C ILE A 315 10.52 -43.71 -9.79
N THR A 316 10.97 -44.93 -10.05
CA THR A 316 10.14 -46.13 -10.01
C THR A 316 9.56 -46.38 -8.61
N GLU A 317 10.37 -46.21 -7.56
CA GLU A 317 9.92 -46.34 -6.17
C GLU A 317 8.76 -45.39 -5.84
N PHE A 318 8.92 -44.10 -6.17
CA PHE A 318 7.87 -43.09 -5.98
C PHE A 318 6.62 -43.42 -6.81
N GLN A 319 6.79 -43.85 -8.07
CA GLN A 319 5.67 -44.24 -8.94
C GLN A 319 4.89 -45.43 -8.41
N VAL A 320 5.56 -46.45 -7.84
CA VAL A 320 4.91 -47.60 -7.20
C VAL A 320 4.10 -47.18 -5.97
N LYS A 321 4.56 -46.15 -5.24
CA LYS A 321 3.80 -45.51 -4.16
C LYS A 321 2.68 -44.59 -4.65
N GLY A 322 2.52 -44.44 -5.96
CA GLY A 322 1.45 -43.62 -6.55
C GLY A 322 1.79 -42.13 -6.62
N ILE A 323 3.08 -41.77 -6.62
CA ILE A 323 3.58 -40.41 -6.81
C ILE A 323 4.38 -40.39 -8.11
N GLY A 324 4.03 -39.54 -9.07
CA GLY A 324 4.77 -39.44 -10.33
C GLY A 324 4.72 -38.05 -10.95
N ALA A 325 5.51 -37.85 -12.01
CA ALA A 325 5.37 -36.68 -12.85
C ALA A 325 5.54 -37.02 -14.33
N LYS A 326 4.87 -36.25 -15.20
CA LYS A 326 5.06 -36.26 -16.67
C LYS A 326 5.56 -34.89 -17.10
N HIS A 327 6.63 -34.84 -17.90
CA HIS A 327 7.24 -33.60 -18.39
C HIS A 327 7.29 -33.57 -19.91
N ILE A 328 6.97 -32.41 -20.49
CA ILE A 328 7.01 -32.13 -21.92
C ILE A 328 7.72 -30.79 -22.12
N TYR A 329 8.66 -30.74 -23.05
CA TYR A 329 9.31 -29.51 -23.50
C TYR A 329 9.10 -29.32 -25.00
N GLN A 330 8.53 -28.17 -25.38
CA GLN A 330 8.26 -27.77 -26.77
C GLN A 330 9.38 -26.82 -27.22
N GLU A 331 10.36 -27.35 -27.95
CA GLU A 331 11.59 -26.63 -28.32
C GLU A 331 11.32 -25.39 -29.20
N ASP A 332 10.31 -25.46 -30.06
CA ASP A 332 9.86 -24.39 -30.95
C ASP A 332 9.24 -23.19 -30.21
N LYS A 333 8.62 -23.44 -29.06
CA LYS A 333 7.96 -22.41 -28.23
C LYS A 333 8.73 -22.06 -26.96
N ASP A 334 9.81 -22.78 -26.69
CA ASP A 334 10.53 -22.79 -25.40
C ASP A 334 9.68 -23.11 -24.18
N LEU A 335 8.53 -23.75 -24.38
CA LEU A 335 7.57 -23.97 -23.32
C LEU A 335 7.83 -25.31 -22.64
N SER A 336 7.86 -25.30 -21.32
CA SER A 336 8.01 -26.51 -20.52
C SER A 336 6.80 -26.71 -19.61
N ASN A 337 6.18 -27.87 -19.68
CA ASN A 337 5.05 -28.26 -18.84
C ASN A 337 5.39 -29.56 -18.10
N ALA A 338 5.20 -29.57 -16.79
CA ALA A 338 5.23 -30.80 -16.00
C ALA A 338 3.93 -30.97 -15.20
N LYS A 339 3.40 -32.19 -15.14
CA LYS A 339 2.27 -32.57 -14.29
C LYS A 339 2.77 -33.50 -13.20
N ILE A 340 2.76 -33.07 -11.95
CA ILE A 340 3.01 -33.92 -10.78
C ILE A 340 1.65 -34.50 -10.35
N THR A 341 1.62 -35.80 -10.03
CA THR A 341 0.40 -36.52 -9.62
C THR A 341 0.65 -37.25 -8.31
N LEU A 342 -0.20 -36.97 -7.32
CA LEU A 342 -0.43 -37.79 -6.13
C LEU A 342 -1.70 -38.59 -6.38
N SER A 343 -1.56 -39.88 -6.69
CA SER A 343 -2.69 -40.74 -7.04
C SER A 343 -3.73 -40.85 -5.92
N GLU A 344 -4.97 -41.15 -6.29
CA GLU A 344 -6.05 -41.40 -5.32
C GLU A 344 -5.68 -42.45 -4.27
N ASN A 345 -5.03 -43.55 -4.69
CA ASN A 345 -4.60 -44.61 -3.78
C ASN A 345 -3.53 -44.14 -2.78
N PHE A 346 -2.60 -43.29 -3.21
CA PHE A 346 -1.61 -42.71 -2.32
C PHE A 346 -2.28 -41.81 -1.28
N VAL A 347 -3.14 -40.90 -1.72
CA VAL A 347 -3.87 -39.97 -0.84
C VAL A 347 -4.74 -40.74 0.17
N LYS A 348 -5.47 -41.77 -0.27
CA LYS A 348 -6.26 -42.64 0.62
C LYS A 348 -5.43 -43.39 1.66
N SER A 349 -4.17 -43.68 1.34
CA SER A 349 -3.27 -44.43 2.23
C SER A 349 -2.63 -43.58 3.33
N LEU A 350 -2.77 -42.25 3.26
CA LEU A 350 -2.20 -41.34 4.25
C LEU A 350 -2.88 -41.57 5.62
N PRO A 351 -2.12 -41.85 6.69
CA PRO A 351 -2.65 -41.89 8.06
C PRO A 351 -3.23 -40.55 8.52
N ASP A 352 -3.99 -40.54 9.63
CA ASP A 352 -4.43 -39.30 10.28
C ASP A 352 -3.25 -38.34 10.52
N GLY A 353 -3.46 -37.08 10.16
CA GLY A 353 -2.49 -36.01 10.32
C GLY A 353 -2.37 -35.07 9.12
N GLU A 354 -1.47 -34.10 9.25
CA GLU A 354 -1.18 -33.08 8.23
C GLU A 354 0.06 -33.44 7.41
N TYR A 355 -0.03 -33.29 6.09
CA TYR A 355 1.04 -33.58 5.12
C TYR A 355 1.31 -32.34 4.27
N ILE A 356 2.53 -31.84 4.37
CA ILE A 356 2.99 -30.64 3.65
C ILE A 356 3.87 -31.11 2.49
N PHE A 357 3.39 -30.89 1.27
CA PHE A 357 4.10 -31.18 0.04
C PHE A 357 4.65 -29.87 -0.52
N THR A 358 5.98 -29.75 -0.58
CA THR A 358 6.65 -28.59 -1.17
C THR A 358 7.05 -28.92 -2.60
N ILE A 359 6.54 -28.15 -3.56
CA ILE A 359 6.86 -28.25 -4.98
C ILE A 359 7.80 -27.10 -5.31
N LYS A 360 9.02 -27.42 -5.76
CA LYS A 360 9.99 -26.44 -6.27
C LYS A 360 10.26 -26.72 -7.74
N ALA A 361 10.28 -25.67 -8.54
CA ALA A 361 10.63 -25.76 -9.95
C ALA A 361 11.68 -24.71 -10.30
N VAL A 362 12.67 -25.09 -11.12
CA VAL A 362 13.72 -24.21 -11.61
C VAL A 362 13.83 -24.35 -13.11
N ASP A 363 13.92 -23.25 -13.84
CA ASP A 363 14.11 -23.24 -15.28
C ASP A 363 15.59 -23.08 -15.69
N THR A 364 15.89 -23.16 -16.99
CA THR A 364 17.26 -23.01 -17.51
C THR A 364 17.85 -21.61 -17.35
N ASN A 365 17.02 -20.59 -17.06
CA ASN A 365 17.45 -19.24 -16.72
C ASN A 365 17.67 -19.04 -15.21
N GLU A 366 17.71 -20.15 -14.46
CA GLU A 366 17.89 -20.18 -13.00
C GLU A 366 16.79 -19.45 -12.23
N LYS A 367 15.62 -19.27 -12.83
CA LYS A 367 14.46 -18.75 -12.11
C LYS A 367 13.74 -19.87 -11.41
N GLU A 368 13.40 -19.62 -10.16
CA GLU A 368 12.79 -20.62 -9.29
C GLU A 368 11.49 -20.14 -8.67
N ASN A 369 10.57 -21.09 -8.50
CA ASN A 369 9.36 -20.88 -7.73
C ASN A 369 9.11 -22.09 -6.84
N THR A 370 8.45 -21.83 -5.71
CA THR A 370 8.10 -22.84 -4.73
C THR A 370 6.65 -22.64 -4.32
N GLN A 371 5.87 -23.71 -4.31
CA GLN A 371 4.49 -23.72 -3.83
C GLN A 371 4.27 -24.89 -2.87
N VAL A 372 3.37 -24.70 -1.91
CA VAL A 372 3.02 -25.71 -0.92
C VAL A 372 1.62 -26.20 -1.18
N LEU A 373 1.43 -27.52 -1.17
CA LEU A 373 0.14 -28.19 -1.08
C LEU A 373 0.04 -28.83 0.31
N THR A 374 -1.03 -28.52 1.04
CA THR A 374 -1.34 -29.15 2.33
C THR A 374 -2.47 -30.15 2.16
N ILE A 375 -2.27 -31.40 2.61
CA ILE A 375 -3.34 -32.40 2.73
C ILE A 375 -3.52 -32.71 4.21
N VAL A 376 -4.76 -32.63 4.70
CA VAL A 376 -5.14 -32.96 6.07
C VAL A 376 -6.05 -34.17 6.04
N VAL A 377 -5.62 -35.26 6.68
CA VAL A 377 -6.43 -36.47 6.86
C VAL A 377 -6.92 -36.50 8.29
N SER A 378 -8.24 -36.46 8.51
CA SER A 378 -8.82 -36.55 9.85
C SER A 378 -10.30 -36.92 9.85
N ASP A 379 -10.74 -37.58 10.93
CA ASP A 379 -12.16 -37.79 11.25
C ASP A 379 -12.73 -36.67 12.15
N ALA A 380 -12.03 -35.54 12.26
CA ALA A 380 -12.49 -34.38 13.00
C ALA A 380 -13.84 -33.86 12.46
N ILE A 381 -14.76 -33.50 13.35
CA ILE A 381 -16.03 -32.86 12.97
C ILE A 381 -15.85 -31.34 12.86
N VAL A 382 -15.03 -30.78 13.74
CA VAL A 382 -14.69 -29.36 13.80
C VAL A 382 -13.19 -29.17 13.89
N VAL A 383 -12.70 -28.07 13.35
CA VAL A 383 -11.29 -27.64 13.44
C VAL A 383 -11.24 -26.24 14.04
N THR A 384 -10.46 -26.06 15.09
CA THR A 384 -10.20 -24.73 15.68
C THR A 384 -9.32 -23.91 14.74
N GLU A 385 -9.67 -22.65 14.52
CA GLU A 385 -8.90 -21.71 13.71
C GLU A 385 -8.37 -20.56 14.55
N ALA A 386 -7.34 -19.85 14.07
CA ALA A 386 -6.85 -18.69 14.80
C ALA A 386 -7.90 -17.58 14.76
N PRO A 387 -8.19 -16.91 15.88
CA PRO A 387 -9.17 -15.83 15.88
C PRO A 387 -8.57 -14.64 15.15
N ALA A 388 -9.39 -13.92 14.38
CA ALA A 388 -8.95 -12.70 13.72
C ALA A 388 -8.50 -11.68 14.76
N ARG A 389 -7.34 -11.03 14.57
CA ARG A 389 -6.81 -10.04 15.51
C ARG A 389 -7.81 -8.90 15.80
N SER A 390 -8.58 -8.49 14.79
CA SER A 390 -9.65 -7.49 14.91
C SER A 390 -10.75 -7.89 15.91
N GLY A 391 -11.02 -9.20 16.02
CA GLY A 391 -11.99 -9.77 16.95
C GLY A 391 -11.49 -9.88 18.39
N ILE A 392 -10.23 -9.55 18.69
CA ILE A 392 -9.65 -9.67 20.04
C ILE A 392 -9.53 -8.29 20.68
N TRP A 393 -10.33 -8.03 21.71
CA TRP A 393 -10.38 -6.77 22.47
C TRP A 393 -9.83 -6.99 23.89
N ALA A 394 -9.86 -5.96 24.73
CA ALA A 394 -9.34 -6.05 26.09
C ALA A 394 -10.14 -7.01 26.98
N LYS A 395 -11.48 -7.03 26.87
CA LYS A 395 -12.31 -7.94 27.70
C LYS A 395 -13.25 -8.82 26.89
N LYS A 396 -13.08 -8.89 25.58
CA LYS A 396 -13.82 -9.82 24.72
C LYS A 396 -13.00 -10.35 23.56
N ALA A 397 -13.38 -11.51 23.04
CA ALA A 397 -12.80 -12.09 21.84
C ALA A 397 -13.83 -12.85 21.01
N THR A 398 -13.68 -12.87 19.69
CA THR A 398 -14.45 -13.76 18.80
C THR A 398 -13.62 -15.00 18.47
N LEU A 399 -14.00 -16.14 19.04
CA LEU A 399 -13.42 -17.44 18.77
C LEU A 399 -13.86 -17.93 17.39
N SER A 400 -12.98 -18.64 16.68
CA SER A 400 -13.22 -19.06 15.30
C SER A 400 -12.85 -20.52 15.07
N GLY A 401 -13.58 -21.17 14.18
CA GLY A 401 -13.31 -22.53 13.73
C GLY A 401 -14.15 -22.86 12.50
N THR A 402 -13.96 -24.07 11.98
CA THR A 402 -14.70 -24.57 10.82
C THR A 402 -15.32 -25.92 11.13
N LEU A 403 -16.60 -26.07 10.76
CA LEU A 403 -17.29 -27.35 10.64
C LEU A 403 -16.80 -28.02 9.35
N VAL A 404 -16.05 -29.10 9.50
CA VAL A 404 -15.47 -29.85 8.38
C VAL A 404 -16.28 -31.10 8.03
N LYS A 405 -17.24 -31.49 8.89
CA LYS A 405 -18.15 -32.62 8.66
C LYS A 405 -19.56 -32.28 9.13
N GLU A 406 -20.56 -32.61 8.30
CA GLU A 406 -21.96 -32.47 8.71
C GLU A 406 -22.25 -33.30 9.96
N THR A 407 -22.99 -32.71 10.90
CA THR A 407 -23.29 -33.34 12.18
C THR A 407 -24.62 -32.82 12.74
N SER A 408 -25.28 -33.64 13.55
CA SER A 408 -26.39 -33.21 14.42
C SER A 408 -25.94 -32.85 15.84
N GLU A 409 -24.65 -32.99 16.13
CA GLU A 409 -24.08 -32.66 17.43
C GLU A 409 -24.13 -31.16 17.71
N THR A 410 -24.18 -30.79 19.00
CA THR A 410 -24.12 -29.38 19.40
C THR A 410 -22.71 -28.82 19.19
N LEU A 411 -22.60 -27.67 18.53
CA LEU A 411 -21.33 -27.00 18.29
C LEU A 411 -21.04 -25.97 19.39
N SER A 412 -19.83 -25.99 19.91
CA SER A 412 -19.39 -25.09 20.98
C SER A 412 -17.90 -24.78 20.86
N PHE A 413 -17.44 -23.79 21.63
CA PHE A 413 -16.03 -23.61 21.92
C PHE A 413 -15.80 -23.83 23.41
N GLN A 414 -14.64 -24.39 23.73
CA GLN A 414 -14.09 -24.43 25.07
C GLN A 414 -12.91 -23.48 25.14
N TYR A 415 -12.85 -22.62 26.16
CA TYR A 415 -11.73 -21.69 26.38
C TYR A 415 -11.33 -21.66 27.85
N ARG A 416 -10.08 -21.29 28.12
CA ARG A 416 -9.54 -21.10 29.47
C ARG A 416 -8.32 -20.19 29.45
N LYS A 417 -7.96 -19.60 30.58
CA LYS A 417 -6.65 -18.93 30.71
C LYS A 417 -5.55 -19.97 30.53
N SER A 418 -4.52 -19.63 29.76
CA SER A 418 -3.40 -20.53 29.48
C SER A 418 -2.81 -21.08 30.79
N GLY A 419 -2.71 -22.40 30.90
CA GLY A 419 -2.19 -23.10 32.09
C GLY A 419 -3.22 -23.39 33.18
N SER A 420 -4.47 -22.94 33.03
CA SER A 420 -5.58 -23.38 33.88
C SER A 420 -6.02 -24.79 33.49
N GLN A 421 -6.61 -25.55 34.43
CA GLN A 421 -7.10 -26.90 34.12
C GLN A 421 -8.54 -26.92 33.61
N GLU A 422 -9.39 -26.04 34.13
CA GLU A 422 -10.83 -26.02 33.85
C GLU A 422 -11.16 -25.29 32.55
N TRP A 423 -11.98 -25.93 31.71
CA TRP A 423 -12.50 -25.36 30.47
C TRP A 423 -13.88 -24.73 30.69
N ILE A 424 -14.08 -23.54 30.15
CA ILE A 424 -15.38 -22.86 30.09
C ILE A 424 -15.96 -23.10 28.68
N SER A 425 -17.21 -23.54 28.60
CA SER A 425 -17.88 -23.80 27.31
C SER A 425 -18.80 -22.64 26.93
N VAL A 426 -18.76 -22.25 25.66
CA VAL A 426 -19.65 -21.26 25.05
C VAL A 426 -20.29 -21.85 23.78
N PRO A 427 -21.61 -21.70 23.56
CA PRO A 427 -22.25 -22.16 22.33
C PRO A 427 -21.65 -21.49 21.09
N ALA A 428 -21.49 -22.24 19.99
CA ALA A 428 -21.03 -21.72 18.72
C ALA A 428 -22.20 -21.40 17.78
N VAL A 429 -22.07 -20.32 17.02
CA VAL A 429 -22.97 -19.96 15.93
C VAL A 429 -22.36 -20.47 14.62
N LEU A 430 -23.14 -21.26 13.88
CA LEU A 430 -22.77 -21.78 12.56
C LEU A 430 -23.29 -20.86 11.44
N SER A 431 -22.42 -20.51 10.50
CA SER A 431 -22.75 -19.77 9.28
C SER A 431 -22.00 -20.39 8.10
N GLY A 432 -22.72 -21.11 7.23
CA GLY A 432 -22.10 -21.96 6.22
C GLY A 432 -21.30 -23.08 6.89
N THR A 433 -19.99 -23.14 6.63
CA THR A 433 -19.06 -24.04 7.32
C THR A 433 -18.33 -23.36 8.48
N SER A 434 -18.41 -22.04 8.63
CA SER A 434 -17.71 -21.32 9.71
C SER A 434 -18.50 -21.38 11.01
N ILE A 435 -17.80 -21.67 12.11
CA ILE A 435 -18.33 -21.58 13.47
C ILE A 435 -17.62 -20.47 14.23
N SER A 436 -18.38 -19.72 15.04
CA SER A 436 -17.84 -18.62 15.85
C SER A 436 -18.55 -18.46 17.18
N ALA A 437 -17.90 -17.86 18.16
CA ALA A 437 -18.53 -17.47 19.42
C ALA A 437 -17.86 -16.21 19.98
N GLU A 438 -18.65 -15.25 20.46
CA GLU A 438 -18.12 -14.13 21.25
C GLU A 438 -18.02 -14.55 22.72
N VAL A 439 -16.84 -14.37 23.29
CA VAL A 439 -16.60 -14.48 24.73
C VAL A 439 -16.35 -13.09 25.29
N THR A 440 -16.97 -12.78 26.44
CA THR A 440 -16.84 -11.49 27.13
C THR A 440 -16.30 -11.69 28.54
N GLN A 441 -16.07 -10.59 29.27
CA GLN A 441 -15.50 -10.60 30.62
C GLN A 441 -14.13 -11.28 30.72
N LEU A 442 -13.36 -11.25 29.62
CA LEU A 442 -11.96 -11.66 29.63
C LEU A 442 -11.12 -10.67 30.44
N GLU A 443 -10.00 -11.14 30.97
CA GLU A 443 -9.01 -10.29 31.61
C GLU A 443 -8.14 -9.62 30.53
N PRO A 444 -7.92 -8.30 30.60
CA PRO A 444 -6.97 -7.61 29.72
C PRO A 444 -5.55 -8.17 29.82
N GLY A 445 -4.77 -8.07 28.74
CA GLY A 445 -3.37 -8.51 28.70
C GLY A 445 -3.15 -10.01 28.97
N THR A 446 -4.20 -10.82 28.87
CA THR A 446 -4.19 -12.21 29.33
C THR A 446 -4.22 -13.17 28.15
N THR A 447 -3.37 -14.20 28.21
CA THR A 447 -3.34 -15.25 27.20
C THR A 447 -4.32 -16.37 27.55
N TYR A 448 -5.20 -16.67 26.60
CA TYR A 448 -6.17 -17.75 26.65
C TYR A 448 -5.82 -18.82 25.63
N GLU A 449 -6.27 -20.04 25.89
CA GLU A 449 -6.30 -21.13 24.93
C GLU A 449 -7.75 -21.56 24.68
N TYR A 450 -8.06 -22.00 23.45
CA TYR A 450 -9.39 -22.45 23.09
C TYR A 450 -9.39 -23.56 22.03
N GLN A 451 -10.51 -24.28 21.98
CA GLN A 451 -10.76 -25.34 21.02
C GLN A 451 -12.25 -25.39 20.62
N ALA A 452 -12.53 -25.67 19.35
CA ALA A 452 -13.86 -26.01 18.87
C ALA A 452 -14.26 -27.41 19.36
N VAL A 453 -15.55 -27.64 19.60
CA VAL A 453 -16.09 -28.92 20.07
C VAL A 453 -17.42 -29.22 19.37
N ALA A 454 -17.58 -30.44 18.88
CA ALA A 454 -18.84 -30.98 18.40
C ALA A 454 -19.28 -32.12 19.33
N GLY A 455 -20.36 -31.91 20.09
CA GLY A 455 -20.82 -32.88 21.09
C GLY A 455 -19.76 -33.11 22.17
N THR A 456 -19.17 -34.31 22.20
CA THR A 456 -18.05 -34.65 23.09
C THR A 456 -16.68 -34.64 22.40
N GLN A 457 -16.64 -34.44 21.08
CA GLN A 457 -15.40 -34.47 20.30
C GLN A 457 -14.82 -33.05 20.18
N ALA A 458 -13.75 -32.81 20.94
CA ALA A 458 -12.94 -31.60 20.75
C ALA A 458 -12.11 -31.70 19.46
N SER A 459 -11.89 -30.54 18.83
CA SER A 459 -10.88 -30.37 17.79
C SER A 459 -9.52 -30.84 18.30
N VAL A 460 -8.77 -31.52 17.44
CA VAL A 460 -7.38 -31.93 17.72
C VAL A 460 -6.43 -30.74 17.87
N LYS A 461 -6.87 -29.56 17.44
CA LYS A 461 -6.13 -28.30 17.52
C LYS A 461 -6.66 -27.42 18.65
N THR A 462 -5.76 -27.07 19.57
CA THR A 462 -5.95 -26.01 20.57
C THR A 462 -5.12 -24.80 20.15
N ILE A 463 -5.68 -23.60 20.22
CA ILE A 463 -5.04 -22.36 19.78
C ILE A 463 -5.00 -21.36 20.92
N THR A 464 -3.98 -20.52 20.96
CA THR A 464 -3.86 -19.41 21.89
C THR A 464 -4.20 -18.06 21.27
N PHE A 465 -4.68 -17.12 22.09
CA PHE A 465 -4.80 -15.70 21.77
C PHE A 465 -4.56 -14.86 23.02
N THR A 466 -4.14 -13.60 22.86
CA THR A 466 -3.90 -12.68 23.96
C THR A 466 -4.79 -11.46 23.82
N THR A 467 -5.58 -11.15 24.84
CA THR A 467 -6.43 -9.95 24.89
C THR A 467 -5.59 -8.67 24.86
N GLU A 468 -6.21 -7.57 24.46
CA GLU A 468 -5.53 -6.27 24.49
C GLU A 468 -5.25 -5.84 25.93
N GLU A 469 -4.18 -5.06 26.13
CA GLU A 469 -3.92 -4.42 27.40
C GLU A 469 -4.98 -3.35 27.69
N ALA A 470 -5.43 -3.26 28.94
CA ALA A 470 -6.21 -2.11 29.41
C ALA A 470 -5.25 -0.96 29.76
N THR A 471 -4.68 -0.35 28.73
CA THR A 471 -3.65 0.68 28.86
C THR A 471 -4.19 1.89 29.62
N LYS A 472 -3.49 2.27 30.70
CA LYS A 472 -3.79 3.49 31.46
C LYS A 472 -3.15 4.70 30.78
N LEU A 473 -3.79 5.86 30.91
CA LEU A 473 -3.22 7.13 30.47
C LEU A 473 -2.10 7.57 31.44
N PRO A 474 -0.88 7.85 30.97
CA PRO A 474 0.19 8.39 31.82
C PRO A 474 -0.18 9.75 32.41
N ASN A 475 0.19 9.97 33.68
CA ASN A 475 -0.05 11.23 34.43
C ASN A 475 -1.47 11.81 34.25
N SER A 476 -2.50 10.95 34.20
CA SER A 476 -3.88 11.37 33.95
C SER A 476 -4.61 11.93 35.17
N SER A 477 -4.00 11.82 36.35
CA SER A 477 -4.36 12.56 37.57
C SER A 477 -3.66 13.92 37.65
N PHE A 478 -2.81 14.28 36.68
CA PHE A 478 -2.15 15.58 36.57
C PHE A 478 -1.33 16.02 37.80
N GLU A 479 -0.68 15.08 38.47
CA GLU A 479 0.13 15.34 39.66
C GLU A 479 1.57 15.76 39.31
N ASP A 480 2.10 15.22 38.21
CA ASP A 480 3.49 15.44 37.85
C ASP A 480 3.67 16.65 36.95
N TRP A 481 4.50 17.60 37.40
CA TRP A 481 4.81 18.84 36.70
C TRP A 481 6.29 19.20 36.84
N HIS A 482 6.81 19.92 35.85
CA HIS A 482 8.04 20.70 36.03
C HIS A 482 8.06 21.91 35.09
N THR A 483 9.09 22.74 35.23
CA THR A 483 9.24 23.98 34.46
C THR A 483 10.69 24.06 33.94
N PRO A 484 11.00 23.52 32.75
CA PRO A 484 12.36 23.54 32.19
C PRO A 484 12.96 24.95 32.04
N ASP A 485 12.10 25.92 31.75
CA ASP A 485 12.43 27.34 31.64
C ASP A 485 11.24 28.17 32.15
N LYS A 486 10.38 28.67 31.25
CA LYS A 486 9.19 29.46 31.60
C LYS A 486 7.87 28.71 31.42
N ALA A 487 7.85 27.74 30.51
CA ALA A 487 6.68 26.93 30.23
C ALA A 487 6.55 25.84 31.31
N MET A 488 5.40 25.77 31.96
CA MET A 488 5.05 24.65 32.82
C MET A 488 4.64 23.48 31.94
N VAL A 489 5.15 22.29 32.21
CA VAL A 489 4.87 21.08 31.43
C VAL A 489 4.38 19.95 32.35
N ILE A 490 3.56 19.06 31.79
CA ILE A 490 2.68 18.13 32.52
C ILE A 490 3.29 16.72 32.57
N TYR A 491 4.56 16.65 32.99
CA TYR A 491 5.30 15.42 33.24
C TYR A 491 6.41 15.71 34.27
N PRO A 492 6.96 14.70 34.96
CA PRO A 492 8.01 14.96 35.95
C PRO A 492 9.34 15.25 35.28
N GLN A 493 10.27 15.90 36.00
CA GLN A 493 11.62 16.13 35.49
C GLN A 493 12.31 14.79 35.16
N GLY A 494 12.76 14.63 33.90
CA GLY A 494 13.36 13.39 33.41
C GLY A 494 12.36 12.29 33.07
N GLY A 495 11.05 12.55 33.19
CA GLY A 495 9.98 11.66 32.73
C GLY A 495 9.67 11.82 31.25
N GLU A 496 8.88 10.89 30.72
CA GLU A 496 8.36 10.96 29.35
C GLU A 496 7.14 11.86 29.27
N MET A 497 7.12 12.73 28.25
CA MET A 497 5.98 13.57 27.96
C MET A 497 4.87 12.73 27.32
N PHE A 498 3.68 12.78 27.90
CA PHE A 498 2.47 12.24 27.29
C PHE A 498 1.52 13.37 26.91
N TRP A 499 1.29 14.27 27.87
CA TRP A 499 0.51 15.50 27.75
C TRP A 499 1.40 16.71 27.49
N ASP A 500 0.91 17.61 26.66
CA ASP A 500 1.50 18.93 26.44
C ASP A 500 0.41 20.01 26.29
N SER A 501 0.83 21.26 26.19
CA SER A 501 -0.05 22.42 26.12
C SER A 501 0.57 23.56 25.30
N GLY A 502 -0.23 24.58 25.04
CA GLY A 502 0.19 25.84 24.42
C GLY A 502 1.10 26.70 25.30
N ASN A 503 1.49 26.24 26.51
CA ASN A 503 2.41 26.94 27.39
C ASN A 503 3.72 27.33 26.72
N HIS A 504 4.24 26.49 25.82
CA HIS A 504 5.44 26.81 25.05
C HIS A 504 5.33 28.11 24.23
N GLY A 505 4.12 28.40 23.73
CA GLY A 505 3.82 29.67 23.07
C GLY A 505 3.66 30.81 24.07
N SER A 506 2.76 30.65 25.04
CA SER A 506 2.37 31.72 25.96
C SER A 506 3.47 32.15 26.94
N ALA A 507 4.34 31.21 27.33
CA ALA A 507 5.42 31.46 28.28
C ALA A 507 6.48 32.43 27.76
N THR A 508 6.54 32.66 26.44
CA THR A 508 7.41 33.72 25.89
C THR A 508 7.02 35.13 26.31
N MET A 509 5.78 35.30 26.75
CA MET A 509 5.28 36.53 27.37
C MET A 509 5.07 36.36 28.89
N ASN A 510 5.77 35.40 29.50
CA ASN A 510 5.70 35.05 30.92
C ASN A 510 4.27 34.71 31.42
N LYS A 511 3.47 34.08 30.57
CA LYS A 511 2.12 33.59 30.90
C LYS A 511 2.05 32.08 30.64
N ASN A 512 1.34 31.34 31.48
CA ASN A 512 1.00 29.95 31.22
C ASN A 512 -0.54 29.87 31.13
N VAL A 513 -1.03 29.25 30.06
CA VAL A 513 -2.47 29.03 29.80
C VAL A 513 -2.95 27.74 30.45
N THR A 514 -2.02 26.90 30.85
CA THR A 514 -2.27 25.61 31.49
C THR A 514 -1.41 25.50 32.74
N THR A 515 -2.00 25.28 33.90
CA THR A 515 -1.29 25.28 35.20
C THR A 515 -1.88 24.23 36.13
N PRO A 516 -1.12 23.72 37.12
CA PRO A 516 -1.70 22.94 38.21
C PRO A 516 -2.60 23.81 39.09
N ASP A 517 -3.66 23.25 39.66
CA ASP A 517 -4.55 23.92 40.60
C ASP A 517 -4.81 23.05 41.84
N GLU A 518 -4.68 23.65 43.03
CA GLU A 518 -4.89 22.96 44.32
C GLU A 518 -6.32 23.13 44.87
N THR A 519 -7.16 23.95 44.23
CA THR A 519 -8.50 24.30 44.74
C THR A 519 -9.54 23.30 44.24
N TYR A 520 -9.66 23.17 42.92
CA TYR A 520 -10.64 22.28 42.29
C TYR A 520 -9.95 21.00 41.83
N LYS A 521 -10.00 19.96 42.66
CA LYS A 521 -9.37 18.66 42.43
C LYS A 521 -10.27 17.55 42.96
N HIS A 522 -10.20 16.38 42.34
CA HIS A 522 -10.94 15.18 42.73
C HIS A 522 -10.07 14.30 43.61
N SER A 523 -8.83 14.04 43.20
CA SER A 523 -7.85 13.30 43.98
C SER A 523 -6.50 14.02 44.04
N GLY A 524 -5.53 13.41 44.72
CA GLY A 524 -4.17 13.95 44.81
C GLY A 524 -4.06 15.40 45.32
N LYS A 525 -3.07 16.12 44.80
CA LYS A 525 -2.79 17.51 45.15
C LYS A 525 -3.24 18.47 44.05
N TYR A 526 -3.19 18.05 42.79
CA TYR A 526 -3.33 18.93 41.64
C TYR A 526 -4.37 18.41 40.66
N SER A 527 -5.23 19.29 40.16
CA SER A 527 -5.86 19.11 38.86
C SER A 527 -5.13 19.94 37.80
N VAL A 528 -5.42 19.71 36.53
CA VAL A 528 -4.98 20.61 35.46
C VAL A 528 -6.02 21.70 35.21
N LYS A 529 -5.60 22.96 35.29
CA LYS A 529 -6.40 24.15 34.99
C LYS A 529 -6.00 24.74 33.65
N LEU A 530 -6.96 24.88 32.76
CA LEU A 530 -6.88 25.49 31.44
C LEU A 530 -7.58 26.84 31.47
N GLN A 531 -6.84 27.94 31.33
CA GLN A 531 -7.38 29.29 31.38
C GLN A 531 -7.02 30.06 30.10
N SER A 532 -8.05 30.31 29.29
CA SER A 532 -7.95 31.15 28.10
C SER A 532 -7.63 32.58 28.49
N GLN A 533 -6.70 33.23 27.79
CA GLN A 533 -6.25 34.58 28.13
C GLN A 533 -5.59 35.30 26.95
N PHE A 534 -5.50 36.62 27.04
CA PHE A 534 -4.69 37.40 26.12
C PHE A 534 -3.19 37.32 26.47
N VAL A 535 -2.37 36.90 25.53
CA VAL A 535 -0.91 36.77 25.67
C VAL A 535 -0.23 37.91 24.91
N GLY A 536 0.23 38.93 25.65
CA GLY A 536 0.82 40.14 25.08
C GLY A 536 1.33 41.13 26.12
N VAL A 537 1.99 42.19 25.65
CA VAL A 537 2.50 43.33 26.45
C VAL A 537 1.96 44.62 25.85
N MET A 538 1.48 45.54 26.69
CA MET A 538 0.94 46.85 26.27
C MET A 538 -0.10 46.77 25.13
N GLY A 539 -0.96 45.74 25.13
CA GLY A 539 -2.02 45.56 24.13
C GLY A 539 -1.59 44.94 22.80
N ILE A 540 -0.30 44.66 22.61
CA ILE A 540 0.22 43.93 21.45
C ILE A 540 0.40 42.46 21.85
N GLY A 541 -0.36 41.57 21.21
CA GLY A 541 -0.42 40.15 21.56
C GLY A 541 -1.50 39.39 20.79
N LYS A 542 -1.74 38.14 21.19
CA LYS A 542 -2.78 37.28 20.63
C LYS A 542 -3.59 36.60 21.73
N PHE A 543 -4.83 36.24 21.42
CA PHE A 543 -5.60 35.32 22.24
C PHE A 543 -4.92 33.94 22.28
N ALA A 544 -4.89 33.30 23.44
CA ALA A 544 -4.43 31.93 23.58
C ALA A 544 -5.41 31.17 24.47
N ALA A 545 -5.97 30.09 23.94
CA ALA A 545 -6.84 29.23 24.73
C ALA A 545 -6.05 28.41 25.75
N GLY A 546 -6.64 28.20 26.92
CA GLY A 546 -6.20 27.14 27.82
C GLY A 546 -6.41 25.80 27.12
N ASN A 547 -5.36 25.00 26.97
CA ASN A 547 -5.45 23.71 26.28
C ASN A 547 -4.54 22.65 26.88
N LEU A 548 -4.91 21.41 26.64
CA LEU A 548 -4.17 20.21 27.00
C LEU A 548 -4.36 19.23 25.86
N PHE A 549 -3.29 18.59 25.41
CA PHE A 549 -3.40 17.56 24.38
C PHE A 549 -2.38 16.45 24.60
N THR A 550 -2.72 15.23 24.17
CA THR A 550 -1.70 14.19 24.03
C THR A 550 -0.83 14.51 22.83
N GLY A 551 0.49 14.49 23.01
CA GLY A 551 1.43 14.83 21.95
C GLY A 551 2.46 15.86 22.39
N GLN A 552 2.92 16.68 21.46
CA GLN A 552 4.04 17.60 21.67
C GLN A 552 3.89 18.92 20.89
N PHE A 553 4.25 20.02 21.54
CA PHE A 553 4.51 21.30 20.90
C PHE A 553 5.90 21.27 20.24
N ILE A 554 5.92 21.33 18.91
CA ILE A 554 7.14 21.16 18.11
C ILE A 554 7.90 22.46 17.94
N GLY A 555 7.18 23.56 17.75
CA GLY A 555 7.81 24.83 17.44
C GLY A 555 6.83 25.91 17.04
N ARG A 556 7.35 26.97 16.43
CA ARG A 556 6.57 28.15 16.04
C ARG A 556 7.00 28.72 14.70
N ASP A 557 6.05 29.34 14.03
CA ASP A 557 6.27 30.25 12.90
C ASP A 557 5.68 31.62 13.28
N GLY A 558 6.55 32.52 13.73
CA GLY A 558 6.14 33.79 14.33
C GLY A 558 5.37 33.58 15.63
N THR A 559 4.11 34.02 15.67
CA THR A 559 3.19 33.83 16.81
C THR A 559 2.31 32.58 16.68
N ASN A 560 2.49 31.80 15.60
CA ASN A 560 1.69 30.63 15.31
C ASN A 560 2.38 29.35 15.80
N GLY A 561 1.60 28.43 16.36
CA GLY A 561 2.09 27.17 16.90
C GLY A 561 2.19 26.07 15.84
N ILE A 562 3.19 25.21 16.01
CA ILE A 562 3.36 23.95 15.29
C ILE A 562 3.31 22.85 16.36
N LEU A 563 2.32 21.98 16.29
CA LEU A 563 2.06 20.94 17.28
C LEU A 563 1.90 19.59 16.58
N ASP A 564 2.21 18.52 17.28
CA ASP A 564 1.96 17.15 16.86
C ASP A 564 1.02 16.51 17.89
N PHE A 565 -0.22 16.25 17.49
CA PHE A 565 -1.22 15.60 18.31
C PHE A 565 -1.10 14.09 18.19
N GLY A 566 -1.11 13.41 19.33
CA GLY A 566 -1.16 11.95 19.40
C GLY A 566 0.03 11.32 20.11
N ARG A 567 -0.24 10.19 20.76
CA ARG A 567 0.76 9.29 21.35
C ARG A 567 0.47 7.86 20.89
N THR A 568 1.51 7.04 20.80
CA THR A 568 1.36 5.65 20.34
C THR A 568 0.39 4.88 21.24
N PHE A 569 -0.55 4.17 20.65
CA PHE A 569 -1.62 3.49 21.38
C PHE A 569 -2.27 2.40 20.52
N THR A 570 -2.50 1.22 21.11
CA THR A 570 -2.95 0.03 20.36
C THR A 570 -4.21 -0.63 20.92
N SER A 571 -4.75 -0.12 22.04
CA SER A 571 -5.92 -0.70 22.70
C SER A 571 -7.20 -0.03 22.23
N ARG A 572 -8.35 -0.66 22.50
CA ARG A 572 -9.66 -0.16 22.07
C ARG A 572 -10.63 0.05 23.24
N PRO A 573 -10.57 1.21 23.94
CA PRO A 573 -11.51 1.58 24.99
C PRO A 573 -12.90 1.93 24.43
N SER A 574 -13.94 1.79 25.24
CA SER A 574 -15.32 2.16 24.93
C SER A 574 -15.69 3.59 25.35
N LYS A 575 -15.02 4.14 26.37
CA LYS A 575 -15.29 5.49 26.90
C LYS A 575 -14.04 6.19 27.43
N LEU A 576 -14.05 7.52 27.42
CA LEU A 576 -13.20 8.36 28.25
C LEU A 576 -14.01 8.84 29.46
N ARG A 577 -13.52 8.61 30.67
CA ARG A 577 -14.11 9.07 31.93
C ARG A 577 -13.16 10.04 32.63
N GLY A 578 -13.69 10.94 33.45
CA GLY A 578 -12.89 11.74 34.37
C GLY A 578 -13.73 12.73 35.15
N TYR A 579 -13.08 13.75 35.72
CA TYR A 579 -13.72 14.81 36.48
C TYR A 579 -13.44 16.17 35.83
N ILE A 580 -14.47 17.01 35.70
CA ILE A 580 -14.38 18.29 35.00
C ILE A 580 -15.13 19.41 35.72
N LYS A 581 -14.58 20.61 35.68
CA LYS A 581 -15.33 21.85 35.92
C LYS A 581 -15.07 22.80 34.78
N TYR A 582 -16.11 23.37 34.20
CA TYR A 582 -15.97 24.38 33.16
C TYR A 582 -16.80 25.60 33.53
N THR A 583 -16.23 26.79 33.37
CA THR A 583 -16.91 28.07 33.54
C THR A 583 -16.74 28.86 32.25
N PRO A 584 -17.80 28.97 31.41
CA PRO A 584 -17.72 29.74 30.18
C PRO A 584 -17.71 31.24 30.50
N GLY A 585 -16.91 32.00 29.76
CA GLY A 585 -17.04 33.46 29.73
C GLY A 585 -17.75 33.96 28.48
N THR A 586 -17.86 35.27 28.37
CA THR A 586 -18.40 35.94 27.18
C THR A 586 -17.28 36.21 26.20
N VAL A 587 -17.41 35.73 24.97
CA VAL A 587 -16.40 35.84 23.90
C VAL A 587 -15.99 37.30 23.72
N ASP A 588 -14.71 37.58 23.98
CA ASP A 588 -14.09 38.91 23.88
C ASP A 588 -13.02 38.99 22.77
N TYR A 589 -12.67 37.86 22.15
CA TYR A 589 -11.86 37.77 20.94
C TYR A 589 -12.50 36.82 19.91
N SER A 590 -12.54 37.25 18.65
CA SER A 590 -13.05 36.44 17.54
C SER A 590 -12.38 36.83 16.23
N GLU A 591 -11.76 35.84 15.57
CA GLU A 591 -11.18 35.94 14.22
C GLU A 591 -11.86 34.94 13.25
N THR A 592 -13.01 34.36 13.64
CA THR A 592 -13.82 33.45 12.83
C THR A 592 -15.31 33.71 13.00
N ASP A 593 -16.08 33.54 11.91
CA ASP A 593 -17.54 33.67 11.93
C ASP A 593 -18.25 32.52 12.67
N ALA A 594 -17.52 31.45 13.02
CA ALA A 594 -18.07 30.29 13.73
C ALA A 594 -18.48 30.62 15.18
N LEU A 595 -17.88 31.65 15.80
CA LEU A 595 -18.23 32.11 17.14
C LEU A 595 -17.91 33.60 17.31
N THR A 596 -18.94 34.44 17.43
CA THR A 596 -18.81 35.90 17.43
C THR A 596 -18.62 36.49 18.82
N ASN A 597 -18.01 37.68 18.91
CA ASN A 597 -17.93 38.46 20.14
C ASN A 597 -19.31 38.66 20.80
N GLY A 598 -19.36 38.57 22.13
CA GLY A 598 -20.59 38.65 22.91
C GLY A 598 -21.35 37.33 23.07
N ALA A 599 -20.98 36.27 22.34
CA ALA A 599 -21.54 34.93 22.55
C ALA A 599 -21.00 34.29 23.85
N THR A 600 -21.67 33.24 24.33
CA THR A 600 -21.11 32.36 25.36
C THR A 600 -20.02 31.50 24.74
N ASP A 601 -18.84 31.46 25.36
CA ASP A 601 -17.72 30.66 24.89
C ASP A 601 -17.92 29.15 25.15
N ILE A 602 -17.30 28.33 24.33
CA ILE A 602 -17.52 26.87 24.30
C ILE A 602 -16.24 26.16 24.72
N GLY A 603 -16.30 25.38 25.80
CA GLY A 603 -15.24 24.44 26.15
C GLY A 603 -15.37 23.17 25.32
N SER A 604 -14.28 22.41 25.15
CA SER A 604 -14.33 21.14 24.41
C SER A 604 -13.39 20.11 25.01
N VAL A 605 -13.84 18.86 25.07
CA VAL A 605 -13.01 17.69 25.35
C VAL A 605 -13.31 16.65 24.28
N TYR A 606 -12.30 16.12 23.61
CA TYR A 606 -12.48 15.03 22.66
C TYR A 606 -11.35 14.01 22.72
N ILE A 607 -11.68 12.81 22.26
CA ILE A 607 -10.77 11.68 22.08
C ILE A 607 -10.93 11.13 20.67
N ALA A 608 -9.81 10.81 20.03
CA ALA A 608 -9.76 10.10 18.76
C ALA A 608 -8.74 8.96 18.82
N LEU A 609 -9.12 7.82 18.26
CA LEU A 609 -8.25 6.68 18.00
C LEU A 609 -8.09 6.56 16.50
N GLY A 610 -6.85 6.44 16.02
CA GLY A 610 -6.60 6.35 14.57
C GLY A 610 -5.32 5.59 14.24
N ASP A 611 -5.24 5.18 12.97
CA ASP A 611 -4.10 4.48 12.38
C ASP A 611 -3.27 5.40 11.47
N TRP A 612 -3.10 6.64 11.91
CA TRP A 612 -2.14 7.55 11.30
C TRP A 612 -0.73 6.93 11.31
N ASP A 613 0.08 7.31 10.31
CA ASP A 613 1.44 6.82 10.16
C ASP A 613 2.43 7.59 11.08
N ALA A 614 2.01 8.77 11.55
CA ALA A 614 2.73 9.65 12.46
C ALA A 614 1.71 10.45 13.31
N PRO A 615 2.14 11.14 14.39
CA PRO A 615 1.29 12.12 15.06
C PRO A 615 0.67 13.14 14.09
N VAL A 616 -0.54 13.61 14.39
CA VAL A 616 -1.31 14.54 13.57
C VAL A 616 -0.73 15.95 13.68
N ARG A 617 -0.11 16.43 12.61
CA ARG A 617 0.51 17.77 12.54
C ARG A 617 -0.55 18.86 12.53
N ILE A 618 -0.47 19.77 13.50
CA ILE A 618 -1.28 20.98 13.60
C ILE A 618 -0.42 22.21 13.31
N THR A 619 -0.86 23.08 12.40
CA THR A 619 -0.22 24.37 12.13
C THR A 619 -1.25 25.50 12.15
N THR A 620 -1.12 26.43 13.11
CA THR A 620 -2.11 27.50 13.25
C THR A 620 -1.94 28.62 12.22
N LYS A 621 -0.79 28.70 11.54
CA LYS A 621 -0.52 29.70 10.49
C LYS A 621 -1.32 29.41 9.22
N ASP A 622 -1.20 28.17 8.73
CA ASP A 622 -1.84 27.71 7.50
C ASP A 622 -3.22 27.07 7.75
N LYS A 623 -3.64 27.05 9.03
CA LYS A 623 -4.90 26.43 9.51
C LYS A 623 -5.00 24.94 9.14
N ASN A 624 -3.88 24.22 9.20
CA ASN A 624 -3.92 22.76 9.22
C ASN A 624 -4.32 22.33 10.64
N LEU A 625 -5.61 22.16 10.86
CA LEU A 625 -6.21 21.87 12.16
C LEU A 625 -6.70 20.42 12.20
N PHE A 626 -7.03 19.94 13.41
CA PHE A 626 -7.51 18.58 13.58
C PHE A 626 -8.87 18.41 12.88
N ASP A 627 -8.93 17.56 11.86
CA ASP A 627 -10.19 17.24 11.18
C ASP A 627 -10.84 16.02 11.81
N LYS A 628 -11.96 16.23 12.51
CA LYS A 628 -12.73 15.14 13.10
C LYS A 628 -13.29 14.16 12.06
N ASN A 629 -13.32 14.51 10.77
CA ASN A 629 -13.81 13.64 9.70
C ASN A 629 -12.69 12.90 8.96
N ASP A 630 -11.43 13.01 9.40
CA ASP A 630 -10.31 12.28 8.81
C ASP A 630 -10.60 10.76 8.72
N GLU A 631 -10.37 10.17 7.54
CA GLU A 631 -10.58 8.75 7.25
C GLU A 631 -9.67 7.83 8.09
N LYS A 632 -8.54 8.36 8.59
CA LYS A 632 -7.63 7.68 9.51
C LYS A 632 -8.21 7.51 10.92
N ILE A 633 -9.30 8.21 11.26
CA ILE A 633 -9.98 8.04 12.55
C ILE A 633 -10.78 6.74 12.55
N ILE A 634 -10.44 5.87 13.49
CA ILE A 634 -11.12 4.60 13.76
C ILE A 634 -12.27 4.81 14.73
N ALA A 635 -12.07 5.64 15.76
CA ALA A 635 -13.09 5.92 16.75
C ALA A 635 -12.96 7.34 17.30
N TYR A 636 -14.08 7.96 17.66
CA TYR A 636 -14.12 9.36 18.11
C TYR A 636 -15.20 9.57 19.18
N GLY A 637 -14.91 10.41 20.16
CA GLY A 637 -15.87 10.90 21.14
C GLY A 637 -15.59 12.36 21.47
N GLU A 638 -16.62 13.17 21.66
CA GLU A 638 -16.50 14.62 21.90
C GLU A 638 -17.59 15.10 22.86
N TRP A 639 -17.25 16.07 23.70
CA TRP A 639 -18.20 16.85 24.47
C TRP A 639 -17.89 18.34 24.35
N ASP A 640 -18.84 19.07 23.77
CA ASP A 640 -18.87 20.52 23.79
C ASP A 640 -19.58 21.04 25.03
N LEU A 641 -18.89 21.90 25.79
CA LEU A 641 -19.37 22.49 27.02
C LEU A 641 -19.84 23.92 26.75
N THR A 642 -21.15 24.10 26.61
CA THR A 642 -21.78 25.41 26.36
C THR A 642 -22.31 26.07 27.63
N THR A 643 -22.25 25.38 28.77
CA THR A 643 -22.74 25.83 30.07
C THR A 643 -21.73 25.50 31.15
N GLN A 644 -21.86 26.14 32.31
CA GLN A 644 -21.05 25.79 33.47
C GLN A 644 -21.27 24.32 33.86
N THR A 645 -20.19 23.59 34.12
CA THR A 645 -20.21 22.22 34.68
C THR A 645 -19.54 22.25 36.04
N GLN A 646 -20.19 21.66 37.05
CA GLN A 646 -19.64 21.52 38.41
C GLN A 646 -20.40 20.43 39.17
N GLY A 647 -19.75 19.83 40.16
CA GLY A 647 -20.40 18.92 41.11
C GLY A 647 -21.40 19.64 42.01
N GLU A 648 -22.23 18.88 42.73
CA GLU A 648 -23.23 19.43 43.68
C GLU A 648 -22.58 20.23 44.82
N ASP A 649 -21.34 19.91 45.18
CA ASP A 649 -20.51 20.60 46.16
C ASP A 649 -19.82 21.86 45.59
N GLY A 650 -20.06 22.18 44.32
CA GLY A 650 -19.36 23.24 43.58
C GLY A 650 -17.96 22.85 43.10
N GLY A 651 -17.54 21.59 43.27
CA GLY A 651 -16.29 21.00 42.81
C GLY A 651 -16.35 20.50 41.36
N LEU A 652 -15.53 19.48 41.05
CA LEU A 652 -15.52 18.85 39.74
C LEU A 652 -16.71 17.88 39.58
N LEU A 653 -17.28 17.84 38.37
CA LEU A 653 -18.34 16.92 37.95
C LEU A 653 -17.72 15.68 37.28
N GLU A 654 -18.14 14.47 37.69
CA GLU A 654 -17.77 13.25 36.96
C GLU A 654 -18.44 13.24 35.57
N PHE A 655 -17.69 12.83 34.54
CA PHE A 655 -18.20 12.75 33.17
C PHE A 655 -17.76 11.48 32.46
N GLU A 656 -18.55 11.08 31.46
CA GLU A 656 -18.19 10.04 30.50
C GLU A 656 -18.43 10.54 29.06
N ILE A 657 -17.48 10.31 28.18
CA ILE A 657 -17.58 10.51 26.74
C ILE A 657 -17.54 9.12 26.08
N PRO A 658 -18.66 8.64 25.53
CA PRO A 658 -18.68 7.45 24.69
C PRO A 658 -17.76 7.61 23.48
N ILE A 659 -17.06 6.54 23.11
CA ILE A 659 -16.17 6.50 21.94
C ILE A 659 -16.87 5.74 20.83
N ASP A 660 -17.30 6.45 19.79
CA ASP A 660 -18.01 5.87 18.65
C ASP A 660 -17.03 5.30 17.63
N TYR A 661 -17.05 3.97 17.45
CA TYR A 661 -16.21 3.27 16.47
C TYR A 661 -16.79 3.33 15.06
N ARG A 662 -16.05 3.93 14.14
CA ARG A 662 -16.29 3.91 12.69
C ARG A 662 -15.85 2.60 12.05
N SER A 663 -14.87 1.92 12.66
CA SER A 663 -14.39 0.60 12.25
C SER A 663 -14.09 -0.29 13.46
N LEU A 664 -14.62 -1.51 13.44
CA LEU A 664 -14.33 -2.55 14.45
C LEU A 664 -13.15 -3.44 14.06
N THR A 665 -12.64 -3.30 12.84
CA THR A 665 -11.61 -4.18 12.27
C THR A 665 -10.22 -3.56 12.25
N ARG A 666 -10.14 -2.23 12.24
CA ARG A 666 -8.89 -1.49 12.32
C ARG A 666 -8.42 -1.40 13.77
N ILE A 667 -7.10 -1.34 13.95
CA ILE A 667 -6.44 -1.25 15.25
C ILE A 667 -5.73 0.10 15.27
N PRO A 668 -5.90 0.90 16.33
CA PRO A 668 -5.23 2.20 16.40
C PRO A 668 -3.72 2.04 16.48
N ASN A 669 -3.03 3.04 15.93
CA ASN A 669 -1.60 3.27 16.16
C ASN A 669 -1.40 4.45 17.13
N TYR A 670 -2.35 5.38 17.20
CA TYR A 670 -2.27 6.58 18.02
C TYR A 670 -3.59 6.90 18.74
N ILE A 671 -3.45 7.52 19.90
CA ILE A 671 -4.52 8.17 20.67
C ILE A 671 -4.29 9.68 20.72
N VAL A 672 -5.30 10.43 20.32
CA VAL A 672 -5.38 11.89 20.46
C VAL A 672 -6.44 12.19 21.52
N ILE A 673 -6.07 12.84 22.62
CA ILE A 673 -7.03 13.44 23.55
C ILE A 673 -6.73 14.93 23.60
N VAL A 674 -7.74 15.77 23.47
CA VAL A 674 -7.59 17.22 23.54
C VAL A 674 -8.68 17.79 24.42
N ALA A 675 -8.28 18.72 25.28
CA ALA A 675 -9.17 19.56 26.05
C ALA A 675 -8.84 21.03 25.82
N SER A 676 -9.86 21.87 25.71
CA SER A 676 -9.69 23.32 25.59
C SER A 676 -10.79 24.09 26.30
N ALA A 677 -10.39 25.14 27.02
CA ALA A 677 -11.32 26.10 27.62
C ALA A 677 -12.01 27.00 26.58
N SER A 678 -11.52 27.05 25.34
CA SER A 678 -12.14 27.74 24.22
C SER A 678 -11.94 26.93 22.93
N LYS A 679 -13.00 26.27 22.46
CA LYS A 679 -12.99 25.34 21.31
C LYS A 679 -12.34 25.91 20.06
N TYR A 680 -12.57 27.20 19.78
CA TYR A 680 -12.03 27.90 18.59
C TYR A 680 -10.73 28.65 18.89
N GLY A 681 -10.00 28.27 19.94
CA GLY A 681 -8.76 28.93 20.34
C GLY A 681 -7.64 28.84 19.31
N ASP A 682 -7.65 27.82 18.47
CA ASP A 682 -6.78 27.65 17.30
C ASP A 682 -7.10 28.65 16.16
N TYR A 683 -8.31 29.20 16.14
CA TYR A 683 -8.72 30.38 15.36
C TYR A 683 -8.58 31.69 16.16
N PHE A 684 -7.80 31.71 17.24
CA PHE A 684 -7.63 32.88 18.12
C PHE A 684 -8.98 33.45 18.64
N THR A 685 -9.98 32.58 18.82
CA THR A 685 -11.35 32.95 19.14
C THR A 685 -11.80 32.31 20.46
N GLY A 686 -12.37 33.10 21.36
CA GLY A 686 -12.85 32.65 22.65
C GLY A 686 -12.94 33.78 23.69
N SER A 687 -13.02 33.38 24.96
CA SER A 687 -13.16 34.29 26.09
C SER A 687 -11.96 34.23 27.05
N THR A 688 -11.42 35.39 27.42
CA THR A 688 -10.38 35.47 28.48
C THR A 688 -10.91 35.14 29.89
N GLY A 689 -12.23 35.03 30.06
CA GLY A 689 -12.88 34.54 31.28
C GLY A 689 -13.11 33.04 31.32
N SER A 690 -12.89 32.31 30.22
CA SER A 690 -13.20 30.88 30.14
C SER A 690 -12.14 30.05 30.83
N THR A 691 -12.57 29.17 31.74
CA THR A 691 -11.67 28.30 32.51
C THR A 691 -12.22 26.89 32.60
N MET A 692 -11.37 25.90 32.39
CA MET A 692 -11.65 24.47 32.53
C MET A 692 -10.68 23.86 33.54
N TRP A 693 -11.16 22.95 34.38
CA TRP A 693 -10.35 22.07 35.23
C TRP A 693 -10.65 20.62 34.86
N LEU A 694 -9.61 19.79 34.77
CA LEU A 694 -9.72 18.35 34.54
C LEU A 694 -8.92 17.58 35.57
N ASP A 695 -9.43 16.42 35.97
CA ASP A 695 -8.76 15.52 36.89
C ASP A 695 -9.13 14.05 36.62
N ASP A 696 -8.23 13.15 37.01
CA ASP A 696 -8.36 11.68 36.96
C ASP A 696 -8.97 11.14 35.65
N LEU A 697 -8.37 11.45 34.50
CA LEU A 697 -8.81 10.89 33.23
C LEU A 697 -8.53 9.37 33.15
N GLU A 698 -9.52 8.60 32.69
CA GLU A 698 -9.44 7.16 32.58
C GLU A 698 -10.10 6.64 31.29
N LEU A 699 -9.50 5.61 30.70
CA LEU A 699 -10.09 4.86 29.60
C LEU A 699 -10.84 3.64 30.13
N ILE A 700 -12.10 3.51 29.75
CA ILE A 700 -12.95 2.36 30.11
C ILE A 700 -12.90 1.33 29.00
N TYR A 701 -12.73 0.05 29.36
CA TYR A 701 -12.60 -1.08 28.43
C TYR A 701 -13.70 -2.12 28.63
N GLU A 702 -14.17 -2.69 27.53
CA GLU A 702 -15.25 -3.68 27.43
C GLU A 702 -14.88 -4.93 26.63
#